data_AF-A0A540LS71-F1
#
_entry.id   AF-A0A540LS71-F1
#
_cell.length_a   1.000
_cell.length_b   1.000
_cell.length_c   1.000
_cell.angle_alpha   90.00
_cell.angle_beta   90.00
_cell.angle_gamma   90.00
#
_symmetry.space_group_name_H-M   'P 1'
#
loop_
_entity.id
_entity.type
_entity.pdbx_description
1 polymer ?
#
loop_
_entity_poly.entity_id
_entity_poly.type
_entity_poly.pdbx_seq_one_letter_code
_entity_poly.pdbx_strand_id
1 'polypeptide(L)'
;MTEIPGNGEKMPRQKRERSSLLAFGGAAALLALAANLGITAFNAHMKNKRKKDLQGSKVRVNISASEILKLADRIISKSKEVHDAVASVPLDKVVTFMNVISPLAELEAQQFPLVQSCVFPKMVSTSDDVHKASAEAERRIDAHVLTCSKREDVYRVVKAFAARGEWVNAEAKHYTQALMRDFERNGLNLTLTKTEEMQRVRVQIDELSLRYVQNLNDDSTFLHFTEAELAGLPPEFLKSLGKVADGKFMVTLKSHHVAAVLELCQVGTTRRKVAVAYGRRGGEVNLSILEDLVQLRHKFARLLGYASYADYAVGLRMAKAPSKVFEFLEDISNSLTDPATTELSMLKDLKRKEEGDHPFGMEDLLYYVKKAEAQQFNMDIGALKQYFPVNLVLSGVFKIVQDLFGLRFEELKDSEVWHSDVSVYSVYDLSSGELLGHFYLDMYTRERKYNHTCVVALQNGASSTNGSRQIPVALLLSQFQKDASGQSALLRFSEVVNLFHEFGHVVQHICNRASFARFSGLGFDPDFVEVPALVLENWCYESFTLKLISGFHQDITKPINDEMCKSIKRWRYSFSALKMKQEILYCLFDQIIHSTENVDMVELFKHLHPRIMLGLPMLEDVNPASRFPSSAIGHEAACYSRIWSEVFAADIFASKFHESYLNQYVGMQFRNKVLAPGGSREPIELLTGFLGREPSIQAFIDSKSQYRLILNKLPRKSSSKKAENRDTLYSNAPTNSRSSDLGTSKSGNLTTSFPPGNSVPDAVKSYSNKNVRGANLKPNGFVLSSSYEALPGFRDVPNAEKQSLFIKKVSLCCVVFDFTDPTKHLKEKEIKRQTLLELVDYVTKANGKFSEALMQELVKMVSANLFRVFTPQPRENKVADGFDLEEEEPSMDPAWPHLQVVYELLLRFVASPETDAKLAKRYIDHSFILKLLDLFDSEDPREREYLKTILHRVYGKFMVHRPFIRKAINNIFYRFIFETEKHNGISELLEILGSIINGFALPLKEEHKLFLVRALIPLHKPKCLAMYHQQLSYCITQFVEKDCKLADTVIRGLLKYWPITNSSKEVLFLSELEEVLEATQPSEFQRCMVPLFRQIANCLNSSHFQVAERALFLWNNDHIENLIRQNRKVILPIILPALEKNARNHWNQAVHSLTLNVRKIFNELDPELFKECLLQVQEDESKEGEVAARRESTWKRLEEVAAKKAASNEPVLVFGKAPPSTTSL
;
A
#
# COMPACT_ATOMS: atom_id res chain seq x y z
N MET A 1 -69.33 -26.70 -19.29
CA MET A 1 -70.49 -26.47 -18.42
C MET A 1 -69.92 -25.93 -17.11
N THR A 2 -69.99 -24.62 -16.84
CA THR A 2 -71.19 -23.82 -16.42
C THR A 2 -71.63 -24.23 -14.99
N GLU A 3 -71.84 -23.31 -14.02
CA GLU A 3 -71.82 -21.84 -14.08
C GLU A 3 -71.57 -21.15 -12.70
N ILE A 4 -71.66 -19.81 -12.67
CA ILE A 4 -71.48 -18.83 -11.56
C ILE A 4 -72.87 -18.16 -11.32
N PRO A 5 -73.27 -17.46 -10.20
CA PRO A 5 -72.56 -16.82 -9.05
C PRO A 5 -73.18 -17.13 -7.65
N GLY A 6 -72.99 -16.28 -6.60
CA GLY A 6 -73.88 -16.34 -5.41
C GLY A 6 -73.78 -15.36 -4.21
N ASN A 7 -72.63 -14.74 -3.91
CA ASN A 7 -72.40 -13.58 -2.99
C ASN A 7 -73.23 -13.36 -1.67
N GLY A 8 -72.63 -13.67 -0.50
CA GLY A 8 -72.32 -12.72 0.62
C GLY A 8 -73.40 -12.10 1.57
N GLU A 9 -73.10 -12.08 2.89
CA GLU A 9 -73.03 -10.87 3.75
C GLU A 9 -72.39 -11.15 5.15
N LYS A 10 -72.39 -10.20 6.12
CA LYS A 10 -71.56 -10.20 7.36
C LYS A 10 -72.34 -9.94 8.67
N MET A 11 -71.86 -10.49 9.80
CA MET A 11 -72.12 -10.01 11.17
C MET A 11 -70.88 -10.12 12.10
N PRO A 12 -70.81 -9.42 13.27
CA PRO A 12 -69.58 -9.33 14.08
C PRO A 12 -69.68 -9.78 15.57
N ARG A 13 -68.58 -10.39 16.09
CA ARG A 13 -67.97 -10.30 17.47
C ARG A 13 -68.88 -10.56 18.72
N GLN A 14 -68.47 -11.23 19.82
CA GLN A 14 -67.20 -11.77 20.40
C GLN A 14 -67.60 -12.68 21.63
N LYS A 15 -66.78 -13.39 22.45
CA LYS A 15 -65.33 -13.66 22.68
C LYS A 15 -65.19 -14.95 23.55
N ARG A 16 -63.95 -15.38 23.87
CA ARG A 16 -63.51 -16.44 24.84
C ARG A 16 -63.77 -17.89 24.39
N GLU A 17 -62.75 -18.74 24.16
CA GLU A 17 -61.68 -19.35 25.02
C GLU A 17 -62.14 -20.72 25.61
N ARG A 18 -61.38 -21.83 25.59
CA ARG A 18 -60.05 -22.17 24.99
C ARG A 18 -59.78 -23.70 25.04
N SER A 19 -58.67 -24.18 24.42
CA SER A 19 -58.00 -25.50 24.59
C SER A 19 -58.66 -26.75 23.93
N SER A 20 -57.94 -27.85 23.61
CA SER A 20 -56.53 -28.03 23.19
C SER A 20 -56.26 -29.46 22.67
N LEU A 21 -55.69 -29.63 21.47
CA LEU A 21 -55.10 -30.91 21.01
C LEU A 21 -54.29 -30.71 19.71
N LEU A 22 -52.94 -30.76 19.78
CA LEU A 22 -51.99 -30.99 18.65
C LEU A 22 -50.54 -30.73 19.13
N ALA A 23 -49.82 -31.77 19.58
CA ALA A 23 -48.46 -31.60 20.14
C ALA A 23 -47.57 -32.86 20.09
N PHE A 24 -47.42 -33.53 18.93
CA PHE A 24 -46.49 -34.68 18.80
C PHE A 24 -45.67 -34.78 17.50
N GLY A 25 -46.02 -34.07 16.42
CA GLY A 25 -45.32 -34.22 15.12
C GLY A 25 -43.94 -33.56 15.00
N GLY A 26 -43.61 -32.56 15.84
CA GLY A 26 -42.45 -31.69 15.61
C GLY A 26 -41.08 -32.29 15.95
N ALA A 27 -41.00 -33.20 16.94
CA ALA A 27 -39.72 -33.65 17.49
C ALA A 27 -38.92 -34.55 16.52
N ALA A 28 -39.59 -35.45 15.81
CA ALA A 28 -38.94 -36.40 14.90
C ALA A 28 -38.29 -35.70 13.69
N ALA A 29 -38.94 -34.67 13.13
CA ALA A 29 -38.41 -33.91 12.00
C ALA A 29 -37.12 -33.13 12.36
N LEU A 30 -37.06 -32.56 13.57
CA LEU A 30 -35.87 -31.87 14.07
C LEU A 30 -34.69 -32.83 14.29
N LEU A 31 -34.95 -34.03 14.82
CA LEU A 31 -33.92 -35.07 14.97
C LEU A 31 -33.38 -35.54 13.62
N ALA A 32 -34.24 -35.73 12.61
CA ALA A 32 -33.81 -36.11 11.26
C ALA A 32 -32.96 -35.02 10.58
N LEU A 33 -33.32 -33.74 10.75
CA LEU A 33 -32.53 -32.60 10.26
C LEU A 33 -31.18 -32.48 10.99
N ALA A 34 -31.16 -32.63 12.31
CA ALA A 34 -29.93 -32.62 13.10
C ALA A 34 -28.99 -33.78 12.72
N ALA A 35 -29.53 -34.98 12.50
CA ALA A 35 -28.78 -36.14 12.03
C ALA A 35 -28.19 -35.91 10.63
N ASN A 36 -28.95 -35.41 9.66
CA ASN A 36 -28.44 -35.12 8.31
C ASN A 36 -27.40 -33.99 8.30
N LEU A 37 -27.58 -32.94 9.11
CA LEU A 37 -26.56 -31.90 9.30
C LEU A 37 -25.29 -32.48 9.94
N GLY A 38 -25.42 -33.33 10.96
CA GLY A 38 -24.30 -34.03 11.59
C GLY A 38 -23.55 -34.94 10.61
N ILE A 39 -24.26 -35.73 9.80
CA ILE A 39 -23.69 -36.61 8.77
C ILE A 39 -23.00 -35.78 7.67
N THR A 40 -23.58 -34.66 7.27
CA THR A 40 -23.00 -33.80 6.22
C THR A 40 -21.76 -33.07 6.73
N ALA A 41 -21.79 -32.58 7.97
CA ALA A 41 -20.62 -32.01 8.65
C ALA A 41 -19.52 -33.07 8.87
N PHE A 42 -19.87 -34.29 9.27
CA PHE A 42 -18.93 -35.40 9.43
C PHE A 42 -18.32 -35.82 8.08
N ASN A 43 -19.11 -35.88 7.00
CA ASN A 43 -18.60 -36.20 5.67
C ASN A 43 -17.75 -35.08 5.08
N ALA A 44 -18.05 -33.81 5.37
CA ALA A 44 -17.19 -32.67 5.03
C ALA A 44 -15.86 -32.73 5.82
N HIS A 45 -15.92 -33.01 7.13
CA HIS A 45 -14.75 -33.19 7.97
C HIS A 45 -13.88 -34.37 7.50
N MET A 46 -14.48 -35.50 7.12
CA MET A 46 -13.79 -36.66 6.54
C MET A 46 -13.25 -36.39 5.12
N LYS A 47 -13.80 -35.42 4.38
CA LYS A 47 -13.21 -34.92 3.12
C LYS A 47 -11.96 -34.07 3.38
N ASN A 48 -12.00 -33.15 4.35
CA ASN A 48 -10.83 -32.36 4.74
C ASN A 48 -9.71 -33.29 5.26
N LYS A 49 -10.07 -34.33 6.02
CA LYS A 49 -9.17 -35.37 6.54
C LYS A 49 -8.54 -36.29 5.47
N ARG A 50 -8.69 -35.97 4.18
CA ARG A 50 -8.09 -36.67 3.03
C ARG A 50 -7.16 -35.82 2.16
N LYS A 51 -6.95 -34.54 2.47
CA LYS A 51 -5.80 -33.81 1.92
C LYS A 51 -4.51 -34.41 2.50
N LYS A 52 -3.45 -34.47 1.70
CA LYS A 52 -2.13 -34.94 2.17
C LYS A 52 -1.37 -33.76 2.78
N ASP A 53 -0.88 -33.92 4.00
CA ASP A 53 0.13 -33.03 4.57
C ASP A 53 1.39 -33.03 3.69
N LEU A 54 2.02 -31.88 3.50
CA LEU A 54 3.29 -31.80 2.76
C LEU A 54 4.39 -32.53 3.53
N GLN A 55 4.96 -33.57 2.92
CA GLN A 55 6.06 -34.34 3.50
C GLN A 55 7.19 -33.42 3.97
N GLY A 56 7.53 -33.47 5.27
CA GLY A 56 8.59 -32.67 5.88
C GLY A 56 8.19 -31.25 6.31
N SER A 57 6.96 -30.78 5.99
CA SER A 57 6.44 -29.51 6.47
C SER A 57 5.82 -29.62 7.86
N LYS A 58 6.02 -28.59 8.69
CA LYS A 58 5.28 -28.33 9.94
C LYS A 58 4.35 -27.11 9.83
N VAL A 59 4.37 -26.41 8.68
CA VAL A 59 3.55 -25.23 8.40
C VAL A 59 2.09 -25.65 8.26
N ARG A 60 1.20 -24.96 8.96
CA ARG A 60 -0.25 -25.18 8.94
C ARG A 60 -0.90 -24.06 8.14
N VAL A 61 -1.47 -24.38 6.99
CA VAL A 61 -1.84 -23.35 6.01
C VAL A 61 -3.33 -22.99 5.98
N ASN A 62 -4.20 -23.84 6.54
CA ASN A 62 -5.59 -23.50 6.86
C ASN A 62 -5.87 -23.75 8.35
N ILE A 63 -5.75 -22.70 9.17
CA ILE A 63 -6.12 -22.76 10.60
C ILE A 63 -7.12 -21.67 10.97
N SER A 64 -8.08 -22.00 11.84
CA SER A 64 -9.12 -21.05 12.26
C SER A 64 -8.58 -19.99 13.23
N ALA A 65 -9.28 -18.87 13.35
CA ALA A 65 -8.97 -17.79 14.29
C ALA A 65 -8.74 -18.27 15.73
N SER A 66 -9.50 -19.28 16.19
CA SER A 66 -9.31 -19.87 17.53
C SER A 66 -8.04 -20.73 17.63
N GLU A 67 -7.64 -21.39 16.55
CA GLU A 67 -6.44 -22.23 16.52
C GLU A 67 -5.16 -21.41 16.39
N ILE A 68 -5.20 -20.26 15.71
CA ILE A 68 -4.11 -19.27 15.64
C ILE A 68 -3.74 -18.80 17.05
N LEU A 69 -4.70 -18.29 17.82
CA LEU A 69 -4.44 -17.80 19.17
C LEU A 69 -3.95 -18.93 20.09
N LYS A 70 -4.59 -20.11 20.04
CA LYS A 70 -4.13 -21.30 20.78
C LYS A 70 -2.75 -21.79 20.34
N LEU A 71 -2.30 -21.52 19.13
CA LEU A 71 -0.96 -21.85 18.65
C LEU A 71 0.07 -20.83 19.17
N ALA A 72 -0.24 -19.54 19.13
CA ALA A 72 0.58 -18.49 19.73
C ALA A 72 0.82 -18.71 21.23
N ASP A 73 -0.24 -18.99 22.01
CA ASP A 73 -0.13 -19.24 23.45
C ASP A 73 0.76 -20.47 23.76
N ARG A 74 0.73 -21.51 22.90
CA ARG A 74 1.62 -22.69 22.99
C ARG A 74 3.07 -22.40 22.58
N ILE A 75 3.29 -21.57 21.56
CA ILE A 75 4.64 -21.12 21.15
C ILE A 75 5.29 -20.36 22.31
N ILE A 76 4.57 -19.41 22.89
CA ILE A 76 5.01 -18.61 24.04
C ILE A 76 5.33 -19.52 25.23
N SER A 77 4.42 -20.44 25.59
CA SER A 77 4.63 -21.37 26.69
C SER A 77 5.85 -22.28 26.51
N LYS A 78 6.06 -22.86 25.32
CA LYS A 78 7.21 -23.73 25.05
C LYS A 78 8.53 -22.95 24.92
N SER A 79 8.46 -21.74 24.38
CA SER A 79 9.62 -20.85 24.32
C SER A 79 10.10 -20.48 25.71
N LYS A 80 9.17 -20.08 26.60
CA LYS A 80 9.48 -19.84 28.02
C LYS A 80 10.10 -21.06 28.70
N GLU A 81 9.49 -22.24 28.55
CA GLU A 81 9.97 -23.50 29.14
C GLU A 81 11.45 -23.77 28.81
N VAL A 82 11.84 -23.61 27.53
CA VAL A 82 13.23 -23.85 27.10
C VAL A 82 14.19 -22.75 27.57
N HIS A 83 13.79 -21.47 27.57
CA HIS A 83 14.62 -20.40 28.10
C HIS A 83 14.84 -20.53 29.62
N ASP A 84 13.80 -20.87 30.38
CA ASP A 84 13.90 -21.13 31.82
C ASP A 84 14.77 -22.37 32.11
N ALA A 85 14.69 -23.42 31.28
CA ALA A 85 15.57 -24.58 31.40
C ALA A 85 17.05 -24.22 31.15
N VAL A 86 17.36 -23.45 30.11
CA VAL A 86 18.75 -23.00 29.82
C VAL A 86 19.27 -22.06 30.91
N ALA A 87 18.44 -21.14 31.42
CA ALA A 87 18.80 -20.27 32.54
C ALA A 87 19.07 -21.05 33.85
N SER A 88 18.49 -22.24 34.01
CA SER A 88 18.68 -23.10 35.19
C SER A 88 19.99 -23.91 35.20
N VAL A 89 20.78 -23.89 34.11
CA VAL A 89 22.04 -24.64 34.00
C VAL A 89 23.08 -24.07 34.99
N PRO A 90 23.52 -24.83 36.00
CA PRO A 90 24.43 -24.30 37.02
C PRO A 90 25.85 -24.08 36.47
N LEU A 91 26.39 -22.87 36.67
CA LEU A 91 27.70 -22.45 36.14
C LEU A 91 28.90 -23.17 36.79
N ASP A 92 28.68 -23.80 37.95
CA ASP A 92 29.61 -24.68 38.67
C ASP A 92 29.68 -26.10 38.08
N LYS A 93 28.76 -26.46 37.17
CA LYS A 93 28.67 -27.77 36.53
C LYS A 93 29.13 -27.70 35.08
N VAL A 94 29.11 -28.84 34.39
CA VAL A 94 29.58 -28.93 33.00
C VAL A 94 28.59 -28.21 32.07
N VAL A 95 28.90 -26.95 31.73
CA VAL A 95 28.20 -26.13 30.75
C VAL A 95 28.61 -26.60 29.34
N THR A 96 27.71 -27.21 28.58
CA THR A 96 27.99 -27.85 27.27
C THR A 96 27.14 -27.27 26.15
N PHE A 97 27.51 -27.59 24.90
CA PHE A 97 26.66 -27.33 23.74
C PHE A 97 25.25 -27.95 23.89
N MET A 98 25.16 -29.17 24.43
CA MET A 98 23.90 -29.93 24.49
C MET A 98 22.87 -29.40 25.49
N ASN A 99 23.30 -28.76 26.59
CA ASN A 99 22.39 -28.18 27.59
C ASN A 99 22.22 -26.65 27.47
N VAL A 100 22.97 -25.97 26.61
CA VAL A 100 22.89 -24.51 26.43
C VAL A 100 22.50 -24.08 25.03
N ILE A 101 23.27 -24.47 24.01
CA ILE A 101 23.10 -23.96 22.63
C ILE A 101 22.12 -24.81 21.83
N SER A 102 22.22 -26.14 21.93
CA SER A 102 21.35 -27.08 21.22
C SER A 102 19.86 -26.87 21.52
N PRO A 103 19.42 -26.62 22.78
CA PRO A 103 18.01 -26.38 23.06
C PRO A 103 17.46 -25.10 22.41
N LEU A 104 18.27 -24.03 22.35
CA LEU A 104 17.88 -22.77 21.71
C LEU A 104 17.83 -22.90 20.18
N ALA A 105 18.83 -23.56 19.58
CA ALA A 105 18.87 -23.84 18.14
C ALA A 105 17.70 -24.74 17.69
N GLU A 106 17.38 -25.79 18.46
CA GLU A 106 16.22 -26.64 18.17
C GLU A 106 14.89 -25.91 18.40
N LEU A 107 14.79 -25.03 19.40
CA LEU A 107 13.61 -24.16 19.61
C LEU A 107 13.38 -23.25 18.40
N GLU A 108 14.41 -22.53 17.94
CA GLU A 108 14.36 -21.64 16.77
C GLU A 108 13.88 -22.42 15.52
N ALA A 109 14.48 -23.58 15.26
CA ALA A 109 14.11 -24.44 14.14
C ALA A 109 12.69 -25.02 14.22
N GLN A 110 12.22 -25.41 15.41
CA GLN A 110 10.90 -26.00 15.62
C GLN A 110 9.78 -24.95 15.64
N GLN A 111 10.03 -23.77 16.21
CA GLN A 111 9.02 -22.73 16.37
C GLN A 111 8.81 -21.90 15.12
N PHE A 112 9.84 -21.63 14.31
CA PHE A 112 9.72 -20.79 13.11
C PHE A 112 8.50 -21.14 12.21
N PRO A 113 8.28 -22.41 11.74
CA PRO A 113 7.11 -22.73 10.92
C PRO A 113 5.76 -22.60 11.67
N LEU A 114 5.75 -22.70 13.00
CA LEU A 114 4.55 -22.51 13.81
C LEU A 114 4.24 -21.02 14.02
N VAL A 115 5.26 -20.18 14.20
CA VAL A 115 5.13 -18.72 14.20
C VAL A 115 4.63 -18.25 12.84
N GLN A 116 5.24 -18.70 11.75
CA GLN A 116 4.78 -18.41 10.40
C GLN A 116 3.31 -18.81 10.21
N SER A 117 2.91 -20.00 10.65
CA SER A 117 1.50 -20.45 10.62
C SER A 117 0.54 -19.47 11.34
N CYS A 118 0.97 -18.77 12.39
CA CYS A 118 0.19 -17.72 13.05
C CYS A 118 0.21 -16.38 12.30
N VAL A 119 1.32 -16.02 11.66
CA VAL A 119 1.60 -14.67 11.13
C VAL A 119 1.28 -14.51 9.65
N PHE A 120 1.63 -15.48 8.79
CA PHE A 120 1.36 -15.38 7.35
C PHE A 120 -0.13 -15.24 6.97
N PRO A 121 -1.12 -15.77 7.72
CA PRO A 121 -2.53 -15.66 7.34
C PRO A 121 -3.03 -14.21 7.17
N LYS A 122 -2.50 -13.22 7.91
CA LYS A 122 -2.85 -11.79 7.72
C LYS A 122 -2.52 -11.25 6.32
N MET A 123 -1.61 -11.91 5.60
CA MET A 123 -1.13 -11.48 4.29
C MET A 123 -1.93 -12.08 3.14
N VAL A 124 -2.70 -13.15 3.37
CA VAL A 124 -3.23 -13.98 2.26
C VAL A 124 -4.66 -14.51 2.45
N SER A 125 -5.18 -14.55 3.66
CA SER A 125 -6.53 -15.03 3.92
C SER A 125 -7.58 -14.05 3.38
N THR A 126 -8.78 -14.55 3.11
CA THR A 126 -9.96 -13.73 2.78
C THR A 126 -10.88 -13.54 3.99
N SER A 127 -10.58 -14.17 5.14
CA SER A 127 -11.39 -14.14 6.35
C SER A 127 -10.86 -13.10 7.36
N ASP A 128 -11.72 -12.14 7.70
CA ASP A 128 -11.40 -11.04 8.63
C ASP A 128 -11.07 -11.53 10.05
N ASP A 129 -11.81 -12.52 10.57
CA ASP A 129 -11.53 -13.16 11.86
C ASP A 129 -10.13 -13.78 11.90
N VAL A 130 -9.70 -14.39 10.79
CA VAL A 130 -8.35 -14.97 10.63
C VAL A 130 -7.29 -13.87 10.58
N HIS A 131 -7.55 -12.75 9.89
CA HIS A 131 -6.64 -11.60 9.87
C HIS A 131 -6.45 -10.99 11.27
N LYS A 132 -7.56 -10.74 11.99
CA LYS A 132 -7.54 -10.17 13.33
C LYS A 132 -6.85 -11.10 14.34
N ALA A 133 -7.12 -12.41 14.27
CA ALA A 133 -6.43 -13.38 15.11
C ALA A 133 -4.93 -13.50 14.78
N SER A 134 -4.56 -13.39 13.50
CA SER A 134 -3.17 -13.45 13.02
C SER A 134 -2.34 -12.25 13.51
N ALA A 135 -2.87 -11.02 13.38
CA ALA A 135 -2.22 -9.82 13.89
C ALA A 135 -2.11 -9.78 15.43
N GLU A 136 -3.13 -10.26 16.15
CA GLU A 136 -3.07 -10.39 17.63
C GLU A 136 -2.09 -11.50 18.08
N ALA A 137 -1.96 -12.58 17.31
CA ALA A 137 -0.98 -13.63 17.58
C ALA A 137 0.46 -13.15 17.37
N GLU A 138 0.73 -12.45 16.26
CA GLU A 138 2.00 -11.77 15.98
C GLU A 138 2.41 -10.85 17.14
N ARG A 139 1.54 -9.89 17.49
CA ARG A 139 1.77 -8.93 18.59
C ARG A 139 2.11 -9.58 19.93
N ARG A 140 1.55 -10.77 20.23
CA ARG A 140 1.90 -11.54 21.44
C ARG A 140 3.25 -12.24 21.32
N ILE A 141 3.53 -12.84 20.17
CA ILE A 141 4.78 -13.56 19.90
C ILE A 141 5.96 -12.57 19.95
N ASP A 142 5.83 -11.40 19.32
CA ASP A 142 6.89 -10.38 19.28
C ASP A 142 7.19 -9.81 20.66
N ALA A 143 6.14 -9.52 21.46
CA ALA A 143 6.31 -9.08 22.84
C ALA A 143 7.01 -10.14 23.72
N HIS A 144 6.76 -11.43 23.47
CA HIS A 144 7.46 -12.54 24.13
C HIS A 144 8.91 -12.67 23.64
N VAL A 145 9.17 -12.57 22.34
CA VAL A 145 10.53 -12.61 21.76
C VAL A 145 11.38 -11.44 22.29
N LEU A 146 10.83 -10.23 22.37
CA LEU A 146 11.47 -9.06 22.98
C LEU A 146 11.70 -9.21 24.50
N THR A 147 10.92 -10.07 25.16
CA THR A 147 11.16 -10.44 26.57
C THR A 147 12.30 -11.45 26.68
N CYS A 148 12.34 -12.46 25.80
CA CYS A 148 13.43 -13.44 25.72
C CYS A 148 14.79 -12.81 25.36
N SER A 149 14.84 -11.85 24.43
CA SER A 149 16.09 -11.15 24.07
C SER A 149 16.67 -10.27 25.18
N LYS A 150 15.93 -10.07 26.28
CA LYS A 150 16.33 -9.33 27.48
C LYS A 150 16.65 -10.23 28.69
N ARG A 151 16.71 -11.55 28.51
CA ARG A 151 17.03 -12.54 29.57
C ARG A 151 18.54 -12.58 29.88
N GLU A 152 18.95 -11.77 30.85
CA GLU A 152 20.34 -11.68 31.32
C GLU A 152 20.86 -13.03 31.87
N ASP A 153 20.01 -13.82 32.50
CA ASP A 153 20.32 -15.16 33.01
C ASP A 153 20.64 -16.16 31.89
N VAL A 154 19.86 -16.17 30.81
CA VAL A 154 20.16 -16.96 29.60
C VAL A 154 21.46 -16.48 28.96
N TYR A 155 21.66 -15.17 28.82
CA TYR A 155 22.88 -14.59 28.27
C TYR A 155 24.13 -14.96 29.11
N ARG A 156 24.06 -14.93 30.45
CA ARG A 156 25.14 -15.36 31.34
C ARG A 156 25.57 -16.81 31.07
N VAL A 157 24.61 -17.74 30.91
CA VAL A 157 24.90 -19.16 30.63
C VAL A 157 25.50 -19.34 29.22
N VAL A 158 24.96 -18.66 28.20
CA VAL A 158 25.50 -18.67 26.83
C VAL A 158 26.92 -18.11 26.78
N LYS A 159 27.19 -17.02 27.51
CA LYS A 159 28.51 -16.39 27.62
C LYS A 159 29.51 -17.29 28.35
N ALA A 160 29.08 -17.98 29.41
CA ALA A 160 29.91 -18.95 30.12
C ALA A 160 30.29 -20.15 29.25
N PHE A 161 29.36 -20.66 28.42
CA PHE A 161 29.69 -21.68 27.41
C PHE A 161 30.74 -21.17 26.41
N ALA A 162 30.50 -20.00 25.81
CA ALA A 162 31.39 -19.43 24.80
C ALA A 162 32.81 -19.14 25.32
N ALA A 163 32.93 -18.74 26.59
CA ALA A 163 34.22 -18.47 27.25
C ALA A 163 35.10 -19.73 27.40
N ARG A 164 34.54 -20.94 27.36
CA ARG A 164 35.32 -22.20 27.37
C ARG A 164 36.06 -22.47 26.06
N GLY A 165 35.56 -21.94 24.94
CA GLY A 165 36.12 -22.21 23.61
C GLY A 165 35.91 -23.64 23.09
N GLU A 166 35.05 -24.44 23.73
CA GLU A 166 34.78 -25.86 23.40
C GLU A 166 33.75 -25.99 22.26
N TRP A 167 34.19 -25.72 21.03
CA TRP A 167 33.35 -25.70 19.84
C TRP A 167 33.12 -27.09 19.24
N VAL A 168 31.86 -27.46 18.99
CA VAL A 168 31.50 -28.72 18.31
C VAL A 168 31.90 -28.70 16.83
N ASN A 169 31.73 -27.57 16.16
CA ASN A 169 32.20 -27.29 14.80
C ASN A 169 32.18 -25.77 14.53
N ALA A 170 32.65 -25.35 13.35
CA ALA A 170 32.71 -23.93 12.97
C ALA A 170 31.33 -23.25 12.87
N GLU A 171 30.30 -23.93 12.38
CA GLU A 171 28.95 -23.38 12.25
C GLU A 171 28.29 -23.18 13.64
N ALA A 172 28.49 -24.12 14.56
CA ALA A 172 28.05 -24.03 15.96
C ALA A 172 28.75 -22.90 16.72
N LYS A 173 30.03 -22.64 16.42
CA LYS A 173 30.77 -21.46 16.91
C LYS A 173 30.13 -20.17 16.36
N HIS A 174 29.92 -20.07 15.05
CA HIS A 174 29.33 -18.90 14.41
C HIS A 174 27.90 -18.63 14.94
N TYR A 175 27.09 -19.69 15.14
CA TYR A 175 25.77 -19.59 15.78
C TYR A 175 25.85 -19.01 17.19
N THR A 176 26.76 -19.52 18.03
CA THR A 176 26.96 -19.03 19.40
C THR A 176 27.41 -17.56 19.42
N GLN A 177 28.34 -17.19 18.53
CA GLN A 177 28.82 -15.80 18.40
C GLN A 177 27.70 -14.85 17.93
N ALA A 178 26.88 -15.27 16.96
CA ALA A 178 25.74 -14.49 16.49
C ALA A 178 24.67 -14.33 17.59
N LEU A 179 24.37 -15.39 18.36
CA LEU A 179 23.45 -15.34 19.49
C LEU A 179 23.94 -14.39 20.61
N MET A 180 25.22 -14.46 20.98
CA MET A 180 25.82 -13.52 21.94
C MET A 180 25.73 -12.07 21.46
N ARG A 181 26.14 -11.82 20.21
CA ARG A 181 26.09 -10.50 19.57
C ARG A 181 24.67 -9.91 19.58
N ASP A 182 23.65 -10.73 19.36
CA ASP A 182 22.25 -10.27 19.37
C ASP A 182 21.77 -9.90 20.79
N PHE A 183 22.20 -10.62 21.84
CA PHE A 183 21.98 -10.20 23.24
C PHE A 183 22.74 -8.90 23.57
N GLU A 184 23.96 -8.75 23.05
CA GLU A 184 24.82 -7.58 23.30
C GLU A 184 24.32 -6.33 22.59
N ARG A 185 23.79 -6.44 21.36
CA ARG A 185 23.08 -5.35 20.65
C ARG A 185 21.69 -5.05 21.24
N ASN A 186 21.19 -5.90 22.15
CA ASN A 186 20.05 -5.60 23.03
C ASN A 186 20.49 -5.07 24.42
N GLY A 187 21.79 -4.79 24.61
CA GLY A 187 22.33 -4.08 25.76
C GLY A 187 22.62 -4.95 27.00
N LEU A 188 22.67 -6.28 26.88
CA LEU A 188 22.94 -7.18 28.02
C LEU A 188 24.42 -7.25 28.46
N ASN A 189 25.32 -6.58 27.74
CA ASN A 189 26.70 -6.31 28.18
C ASN A 189 26.86 -4.92 28.83
N LEU A 190 25.81 -4.10 28.86
CA LEU A 190 25.85 -2.74 29.41
C LEU A 190 25.47 -2.73 30.90
N THR A 191 25.74 -1.62 31.58
CA THR A 191 25.16 -1.34 32.91
C THR A 191 23.68 -0.99 32.76
N LEU A 192 22.85 -1.32 33.76
CA LEU A 192 21.40 -1.07 33.74
C LEU A 192 21.04 0.36 33.28
N THR A 193 21.75 1.38 33.77
CA THR A 193 21.57 2.79 33.38
C THR A 193 21.78 3.02 31.88
N LYS A 194 22.83 2.43 31.28
CA LYS A 194 23.09 2.50 29.85
C LYS A 194 22.07 1.68 29.05
N THR A 195 21.63 0.53 29.56
CA THR A 195 20.57 -0.28 28.93
C THR A 195 19.25 0.49 28.90
N GLU A 196 18.87 1.17 29.98
CA GLU A 196 17.71 2.07 30.01
C GLU A 196 17.84 3.22 29.02
N GLU A 197 18.98 3.91 29.01
CA GLU A 197 19.21 5.05 28.09
C GLU A 197 19.14 4.61 26.63
N MET A 198 19.75 3.48 26.28
CA MET A 198 19.70 2.87 24.95
C MET A 198 18.26 2.52 24.54
N GLN A 199 17.43 2.00 25.45
CA GLN A 199 16.02 1.72 25.16
C GLN A 199 15.21 3.03 24.97
N ARG A 200 15.47 4.09 25.75
CA ARG A 200 14.84 5.42 25.58
C ARG A 200 15.19 6.04 24.23
N VAL A 201 16.48 6.04 23.87
CA VAL A 201 16.97 6.54 22.57
C VAL A 201 16.36 5.76 21.41
N ARG A 202 16.20 4.43 21.54
CA ARG A 202 15.55 3.61 20.51
C ARG A 202 14.10 4.04 20.25
N VAL A 203 13.29 4.20 21.30
CA VAL A 203 11.91 4.68 21.18
C VAL A 203 11.85 6.04 20.48
N GLN A 204 12.76 6.96 20.79
CA GLN A 204 12.84 8.26 20.12
C GLN A 204 13.19 8.15 18.62
N ILE A 205 14.09 7.23 18.24
CA ILE A 205 14.40 6.93 16.84
C ILE A 205 13.17 6.34 16.14
N ASP A 206 12.47 5.39 16.76
CA ASP A 206 11.29 4.75 16.18
C ASP A 206 10.14 5.77 15.97
N GLU A 207 9.88 6.64 16.96
CA GLU A 207 8.86 7.71 16.88
C GLU A 207 9.18 8.77 15.80
N LEU A 208 10.42 9.24 15.72
CA LEU A 208 10.83 10.23 14.72
C LEU A 208 10.90 9.64 13.31
N SER A 209 11.31 8.37 13.17
CA SER A 209 11.32 7.67 11.89
C SER A 209 9.90 7.54 11.31
N LEU A 210 8.94 7.17 12.16
CA LEU A 210 7.53 7.13 11.77
C LEU A 210 7.03 8.52 11.36
N ARG A 211 7.35 9.57 12.12
CA ARG A 211 6.94 10.95 11.80
C ARG A 211 7.53 11.47 10.49
N TYR A 212 8.81 11.18 10.20
CA TYR A 212 9.45 11.57 8.93
C TYR A 212 8.70 11.01 7.71
N VAL A 213 8.31 9.73 7.78
CA VAL A 213 7.56 9.06 6.71
C VAL A 213 6.12 9.55 6.63
N GLN A 214 5.45 9.78 7.76
CA GLN A 214 4.11 10.39 7.80
C GLN A 214 4.10 11.79 7.19
N ASN A 215 5.02 12.68 7.55
CA ASN A 215 5.15 14.01 6.97
C ASN A 215 5.36 14.00 5.44
N LEU A 216 5.85 12.89 4.86
CA LEU A 216 5.85 12.69 3.41
C LEU A 216 4.51 12.13 2.91
N ASN A 217 3.94 11.10 3.53
CA ASN A 217 2.69 10.47 3.07
C ASN A 217 1.44 11.37 3.22
N ASP A 218 1.46 12.29 4.18
CA ASP A 218 0.38 13.23 4.48
C ASP A 218 0.45 14.51 3.59
N ASP A 219 1.40 14.58 2.65
CA ASP A 219 1.65 15.74 1.79
C ASP A 219 0.63 15.83 0.64
N SER A 220 -0.36 16.69 0.81
CA SER A 220 -1.43 16.98 -0.17
C SER A 220 -1.14 18.21 -1.04
N THR A 221 0.13 18.47 -1.38
CA THR A 221 0.51 19.63 -2.20
C THR A 221 0.14 19.40 -3.67
N PHE A 222 -0.44 20.42 -4.32
CA PHE A 222 -0.76 20.41 -5.74
C PHE A 222 -0.42 21.74 -6.42
N LEU A 223 -0.29 21.70 -7.75
CA LEU A 223 -0.02 22.83 -8.62
C LEU A 223 -1.09 22.95 -9.72
N HIS A 224 -1.39 24.18 -10.14
CA HIS A 224 -2.39 24.45 -11.18
C HIS A 224 -1.72 24.81 -12.51
N PHE A 225 -2.17 24.17 -13.59
CA PHE A 225 -1.65 24.38 -14.94
C PHE A 225 -2.77 24.48 -15.98
N THR A 226 -2.57 25.33 -16.98
CA THR A 226 -3.40 25.36 -18.20
C THR A 226 -3.07 24.17 -19.11
N GLU A 227 -3.96 23.84 -20.06
CA GLU A 227 -3.71 22.78 -21.05
C GLU A 227 -2.43 23.02 -21.86
N ALA A 228 -2.16 24.29 -22.18
CA ALA A 228 -0.94 24.72 -22.88
C ALA A 228 0.33 24.54 -22.03
N GLU A 229 0.26 24.74 -20.70
CA GLU A 229 1.37 24.45 -19.78
C GLU A 229 1.60 22.94 -19.58
N LEU A 230 0.64 22.08 -19.94
CA LEU A 230 0.73 20.62 -19.87
C LEU A 230 0.98 19.95 -21.22
N ALA A 231 1.38 20.71 -22.24
CA ALA A 231 1.60 20.20 -23.59
C ALA A 231 2.59 19.02 -23.64
N GLY A 232 2.22 17.98 -24.39
CA GLY A 232 2.98 16.73 -24.52
C GLY A 232 2.48 15.57 -23.67
N LEU A 233 1.67 15.84 -22.62
CA LEU A 233 1.04 14.78 -21.84
C LEU A 233 -0.06 14.03 -22.64
N PRO A 234 -0.26 12.72 -22.41
CA PRO A 234 -1.30 11.95 -23.11
C PRO A 234 -2.72 12.49 -22.81
N PRO A 235 -3.64 12.56 -23.79
CA PRO A 235 -5.00 13.03 -23.56
C PRO A 235 -5.78 12.23 -22.50
N GLU A 236 -5.51 10.93 -22.35
CA GLU A 236 -6.14 10.10 -21.30
C GLU A 236 -5.59 10.40 -19.90
N PHE A 237 -4.33 10.85 -19.79
CA PHE A 237 -3.76 11.32 -18.52
C PHE A 237 -4.35 12.68 -18.14
N LEU A 238 -4.48 13.60 -19.10
CA LEU A 238 -5.16 14.88 -18.87
C LEU A 238 -6.64 14.71 -18.44
N LYS A 239 -7.27 13.56 -18.73
CA LYS A 239 -8.64 13.24 -18.27
C LYS A 239 -8.74 12.68 -16.86
N SER A 240 -7.66 12.13 -16.28
CA SER A 240 -7.69 11.70 -14.86
C SER A 240 -7.59 12.92 -13.95
N LEU A 241 -6.65 13.83 -14.27
CA LEU A 241 -6.36 15.03 -13.49
C LEU A 241 -7.63 15.82 -13.14
N GLY A 242 -7.82 16.04 -11.83
CA GLY A 242 -8.82 16.95 -11.31
C GLY A 242 -8.70 18.37 -11.87
N LYS A 243 -9.78 19.15 -11.80
CA LYS A 243 -9.80 20.55 -12.24
C LYS A 243 -10.34 21.48 -11.17
N VAL A 244 -9.70 22.65 -11.05
CA VAL A 244 -10.17 23.75 -10.22
C VAL A 244 -11.15 24.66 -10.96
N ALA A 245 -11.86 25.51 -10.22
CA ALA A 245 -12.98 26.31 -10.73
C ALA A 245 -12.62 27.32 -11.84
N ASP A 246 -11.34 27.65 -12.04
CA ASP A 246 -10.87 28.48 -13.15
C ASP A 246 -10.56 27.69 -14.44
N GLY A 247 -10.81 26.37 -14.44
CA GLY A 247 -10.63 25.46 -15.57
C GLY A 247 -9.24 24.84 -15.70
N LYS A 248 -8.26 25.23 -14.86
CA LYS A 248 -6.92 24.62 -14.83
C LYS A 248 -6.97 23.19 -14.30
N PHE A 249 -6.03 22.38 -14.79
CA PHE A 249 -5.77 21.03 -14.28
C PHE A 249 -4.96 21.13 -12.99
N MET A 250 -5.27 20.24 -12.05
CA MET A 250 -4.59 20.08 -10.77
C MET A 250 -3.58 18.93 -10.91
N VAL A 251 -2.30 19.23 -10.71
CA VAL A 251 -1.23 18.23 -10.69
C VAL A 251 -0.78 18.09 -9.23
N THR A 252 -1.15 16.98 -8.59
CA THR A 252 -0.69 16.68 -7.23
C THR A 252 0.76 16.22 -7.23
N LEU A 253 1.44 16.32 -6.08
CA LEU A 253 2.83 15.86 -5.95
C LEU A 253 2.95 14.36 -5.65
N LYS A 254 2.02 13.51 -6.12
CA LYS A 254 2.12 12.04 -6.09
C LYS A 254 2.88 11.49 -7.32
N SER A 255 3.38 10.25 -7.27
CA SER A 255 4.43 9.79 -8.20
C SER A 255 4.01 9.62 -9.63
N HIS A 256 2.82 9.07 -9.86
CA HIS A 256 2.26 8.91 -11.19
C HIS A 256 2.06 10.27 -11.89
N HIS A 257 1.76 11.33 -11.13
CA HIS A 257 1.67 12.70 -11.64
C HIS A 257 3.04 13.35 -11.91
N VAL A 258 3.93 13.33 -10.92
CA VAL A 258 5.27 13.92 -11.04
C VAL A 258 6.10 13.23 -12.14
N ALA A 259 6.10 11.90 -12.20
CA ALA A 259 6.83 11.14 -13.22
C ALA A 259 6.28 11.42 -14.63
N ALA A 260 4.95 11.44 -14.81
CA ALA A 260 4.36 11.76 -16.11
C ALA A 260 4.73 13.16 -16.60
N VAL A 261 4.69 14.18 -15.72
CA VAL A 261 5.12 15.54 -16.09
C VAL A 261 6.60 15.57 -16.44
N LEU A 262 7.47 15.00 -15.59
CA LEU A 262 8.92 15.08 -15.79
C LEU A 262 9.43 14.20 -16.94
N GLU A 263 8.72 13.14 -17.34
CA GLU A 263 9.07 12.32 -18.52
C GLU A 263 8.49 12.85 -19.83
N LEU A 264 7.29 13.47 -19.83
CA LEU A 264 6.52 13.69 -21.06
C LEU A 264 6.14 15.16 -21.34
N CYS A 265 6.14 16.05 -20.34
CA CYS A 265 5.74 17.45 -20.55
C CYS A 265 6.81 18.22 -21.32
N GLN A 266 6.43 18.76 -22.48
CA GLN A 266 7.30 19.54 -23.37
C GLN A 266 7.67 20.91 -22.76
N VAL A 267 6.85 21.43 -21.84
CA VAL A 267 7.00 22.77 -21.26
C VAL A 267 8.02 22.75 -20.11
N GLY A 268 9.25 23.18 -20.39
CA GLY A 268 10.35 23.18 -19.41
C GLY A 268 10.06 23.98 -18.12
N THR A 269 9.32 25.08 -18.21
CA THR A 269 8.91 25.86 -17.02
C THR A 269 7.91 25.09 -16.13
N THR A 270 7.06 24.25 -16.72
CA THR A 270 6.19 23.32 -15.98
C THR A 270 6.99 22.22 -15.32
N ARG A 271 7.96 21.62 -16.03
CA ARG A 271 8.89 20.64 -15.44
C ARG A 271 9.63 21.23 -14.24
N ARG A 272 10.18 22.45 -14.35
CA ARG A 272 10.85 23.16 -13.23
C ARG A 272 9.90 23.41 -12.06
N LYS A 273 8.69 23.96 -12.30
CA LYS A 273 7.68 24.20 -11.25
C LYS A 273 7.37 22.91 -10.46
N VAL A 274 7.09 21.81 -11.17
CA VAL A 274 6.80 20.50 -10.54
C VAL A 274 8.01 19.94 -9.81
N ALA A 275 9.20 19.95 -10.42
CA ALA A 275 10.43 19.42 -9.80
C ALA A 275 10.81 20.18 -8.52
N VAL A 276 10.70 21.52 -8.51
CA VAL A 276 10.98 22.35 -7.33
C VAL A 276 9.97 22.09 -6.21
N ALA A 277 8.67 22.09 -6.51
CA ALA A 277 7.66 21.81 -5.50
C ALA A 277 7.81 20.37 -4.93
N TYR A 278 8.05 19.39 -5.80
CA TYR A 278 8.30 18.00 -5.43
C TYR A 278 9.54 17.81 -4.53
N GLY A 279 10.59 18.60 -4.77
CA GLY A 279 11.81 18.61 -3.96
C GLY A 279 11.68 19.35 -2.63
N ARG A 280 10.74 20.30 -2.49
CA ARG A 280 10.47 21.04 -1.22
C ARG A 280 9.62 20.27 -0.21
N ARG A 281 9.05 19.13 -0.60
CA ARG A 281 8.22 18.28 0.26
C ARG A 281 8.94 17.87 1.55
N GLY A 282 8.19 17.80 2.65
CA GLY A 282 8.72 17.63 4.02
C GLY A 282 9.36 18.89 4.64
N GLY A 283 9.98 19.75 3.83
CA GLY A 283 10.54 21.05 4.23
C GLY A 283 11.50 21.02 5.44
N GLU A 284 11.61 22.15 6.12
CA GLU A 284 12.46 22.31 7.32
C GLU A 284 12.06 21.36 8.46
N VAL A 285 10.79 20.94 8.52
CA VAL A 285 10.30 20.00 9.55
C VAL A 285 10.95 18.63 9.39
N ASN A 286 10.98 18.09 8.16
CA ASN A 286 11.67 16.82 7.92
C ASN A 286 13.20 16.95 7.96
N LEU A 287 13.77 18.11 7.59
CA LEU A 287 15.19 18.36 7.77
C LEU A 287 15.59 18.21 9.26
N SER A 288 14.92 18.96 10.14
CA SER A 288 15.16 18.90 11.59
C SER A 288 14.92 17.50 12.17
N ILE A 289 13.89 16.77 11.71
CA ILE A 289 13.66 15.39 12.13
C ILE A 289 14.80 14.46 11.68
N LEU A 290 15.37 14.64 10.48
CA LEU A 290 16.50 13.83 10.01
C LEU A 290 17.79 14.16 10.78
N GLU A 291 18.01 15.42 11.13
CA GLU A 291 19.13 15.87 11.97
C GLU A 291 19.04 15.28 13.39
N ASP A 292 17.87 15.33 14.03
CA ASP A 292 17.61 14.69 15.33
C ASP A 292 17.80 13.17 15.26
N LEU A 293 17.28 12.52 14.20
CA LEU A 293 17.44 11.08 13.97
C LEU A 293 18.91 10.68 13.84
N VAL A 294 19.72 11.43 13.09
CA VAL A 294 21.15 11.18 12.94
C VAL A 294 21.89 11.34 14.28
N GLN A 295 21.59 12.39 15.05
CA GLN A 295 22.18 12.58 16.38
C GLN A 295 21.82 11.45 17.35
N LEU A 296 20.55 11.03 17.38
CA LEU A 296 20.09 9.92 18.22
C LEU A 296 20.71 8.58 17.79
N ARG A 297 20.85 8.34 16.48
CA ARG A 297 21.53 7.16 15.93
C ARG A 297 22.99 7.10 16.36
N HIS A 298 23.76 8.19 16.23
CA HIS A 298 25.14 8.24 16.73
C HIS A 298 25.21 8.02 18.25
N LYS A 299 24.31 8.63 19.03
CA LYS A 299 24.21 8.39 20.47
C LYS A 299 23.93 6.92 20.80
N PHE A 300 23.03 6.26 20.07
CA PHE A 300 22.71 4.84 20.22
C PHE A 300 23.93 3.95 19.95
N ALA A 301 24.68 4.24 18.89
CA ALA A 301 25.91 3.53 18.54
C ALA A 301 27.00 3.69 19.62
N ARG A 302 27.20 4.92 20.11
CA ARG A 302 28.15 5.22 21.21
C ARG A 302 27.79 4.54 22.52
N LEU A 303 26.50 4.36 22.85
CA LEU A 303 26.06 3.60 24.03
C LEU A 303 26.46 2.12 23.95
N LEU A 304 26.44 1.54 22.75
CA LEU A 304 26.87 0.18 22.45
C LEU A 304 28.38 0.03 22.20
N GLY A 305 29.16 1.12 22.26
CA GLY A 305 30.62 1.11 22.13
C GLY A 305 31.16 1.22 20.70
N TYR A 306 30.33 1.59 19.72
CA TYR A 306 30.75 1.89 18.35
C TYR A 306 31.14 3.38 18.20
N ALA A 307 32.03 3.69 17.25
CA ALA A 307 32.51 5.06 17.02
C ALA A 307 31.46 5.93 16.30
N SER A 308 30.84 5.42 15.24
CA SER A 308 29.72 6.03 14.51
C SER A 308 28.54 5.06 14.38
N TYR A 309 27.37 5.56 13.94
CA TYR A 309 26.26 4.67 13.58
C TYR A 309 26.58 3.80 12.36
N ALA A 310 27.35 4.30 11.40
CA ALA A 310 27.78 3.52 10.24
C ALA A 310 28.64 2.32 10.67
N ASP A 311 29.52 2.43 11.67
CA ASP A 311 30.24 1.26 12.22
C ASP A 311 29.29 0.23 12.85
N TYR A 312 28.30 0.71 13.60
CA TYR A 312 27.26 -0.15 14.21
C TYR A 312 26.40 -0.89 13.15
N ALA A 313 26.13 -0.23 12.02
CA ALA A 313 25.23 -0.72 10.98
C ALA A 313 25.94 -1.58 9.92
N VAL A 314 27.10 -1.13 9.43
CA VAL A 314 27.91 -1.80 8.38
C VAL A 314 28.76 -2.94 8.96
N GLY A 315 29.16 -2.86 10.24
CA GLY A 315 30.06 -3.83 10.88
C GLY A 315 29.59 -5.29 10.94
N LEU A 316 28.32 -5.57 10.65
CA LEU A 316 27.81 -6.94 10.49
C LEU A 316 27.90 -7.43 9.04
N ARG A 317 27.69 -6.52 8.10
CA ARG A 317 27.41 -6.78 6.68
C ARG A 317 28.66 -7.16 5.90
N MET A 318 28.54 -7.55 4.63
CA MET A 318 29.67 -7.97 3.79
C MET A 318 30.78 -6.89 3.69
N ALA A 319 30.42 -5.61 3.67
CA ALA A 319 31.40 -4.51 3.59
C ALA A 319 32.26 -4.32 4.86
N LYS A 320 31.79 -4.77 6.04
CA LYS A 320 32.42 -4.73 7.39
C LYS A 320 32.88 -3.37 7.95
N ALA A 321 33.13 -2.34 7.15
CA ALA A 321 33.56 -1.02 7.61
C ALA A 321 33.05 0.11 6.68
N PRO A 322 32.65 1.28 7.22
CA PRO A 322 32.19 2.42 6.40
C PRO A 322 33.24 2.90 5.38
N SER A 323 34.52 2.83 5.72
CA SER A 323 35.62 3.16 4.80
C SER A 323 35.60 2.33 3.50
N LYS A 324 35.25 1.04 3.58
CA LYS A 324 35.12 0.19 2.39
C LYS A 324 33.87 0.49 1.56
N VAL A 325 32.83 1.05 2.18
CA VAL A 325 31.68 1.59 1.44
C VAL A 325 32.06 2.89 0.72
N PHE A 326 32.83 3.77 1.36
CA PHE A 326 33.32 5.00 0.73
C PHE A 326 34.25 4.72 -0.45
N GLU A 327 35.29 3.90 -0.28
CA GLU A 327 36.19 3.48 -1.35
C GLU A 327 35.40 2.94 -2.57
N PHE A 328 34.47 2.00 -2.32
CA PHE A 328 33.62 1.40 -3.35
C PHE A 328 32.73 2.41 -4.09
N LEU A 329 32.06 3.31 -3.37
CA LEU A 329 31.17 4.31 -3.98
C LEU A 329 31.95 5.38 -4.76
N GLU A 330 33.11 5.82 -4.26
CA GLU A 330 33.96 6.77 -4.97
C GLU A 330 34.59 6.14 -6.22
N ASP A 331 35.12 4.91 -6.16
CA ASP A 331 35.73 4.23 -7.32
C ASP A 331 34.73 4.00 -8.46
N ILE A 332 33.49 3.59 -8.14
CA ILE A 332 32.43 3.44 -9.15
C ILE A 332 32.01 4.80 -9.69
N SER A 333 31.85 5.82 -8.83
CA SER A 333 31.53 7.18 -9.30
C SER A 333 32.60 7.71 -10.25
N ASN A 334 33.88 7.59 -9.88
CA ASN A 334 35.02 8.00 -10.70
C ASN A 334 34.97 7.28 -12.05
N SER A 335 34.86 5.95 -12.05
CA SER A 335 34.79 5.10 -13.25
C SER A 335 33.60 5.42 -14.17
N LEU A 336 32.44 5.80 -13.62
CA LEU A 336 31.25 6.16 -14.39
C LEU A 336 31.22 7.62 -14.87
N THR A 337 32.20 8.45 -14.53
CA THR A 337 32.26 9.87 -14.93
C THR A 337 32.30 10.04 -16.45
N ASP A 338 33.10 9.23 -17.15
CA ASP A 338 33.30 9.33 -18.60
C ASP A 338 32.05 8.88 -19.41
N PRO A 339 31.40 7.73 -19.10
CA PRO A 339 30.11 7.37 -19.66
C PRO A 339 29.00 8.39 -19.36
N ALA A 340 28.83 8.79 -18.08
CA ALA A 340 27.77 9.72 -17.69
C ALA A 340 27.94 11.12 -18.29
N THR A 341 29.18 11.58 -18.51
CA THR A 341 29.46 12.85 -19.23
C THR A 341 29.06 12.73 -20.71
N THR A 342 29.31 11.57 -21.33
CA THR A 342 28.88 11.30 -22.71
C THR A 342 27.36 11.31 -22.84
N GLU A 343 26.67 10.64 -21.89
CA GLU A 343 25.21 10.63 -21.80
C GLU A 343 24.64 12.04 -21.61
N LEU A 344 25.17 12.81 -20.65
CA LEU A 344 24.67 14.16 -20.34
C LEU A 344 24.90 15.15 -21.50
N SER A 345 26.03 15.01 -22.20
CA SER A 345 26.29 15.78 -23.42
C SER A 345 25.24 15.52 -24.49
N MET A 346 24.80 14.27 -24.67
CA MET A 346 23.70 13.93 -25.57
C MET A 346 22.37 14.59 -25.16
N LEU A 347 22.04 14.61 -23.87
CA LEU A 347 20.81 15.24 -23.38
C LEU A 347 20.82 16.77 -23.57
N LYS A 348 21.95 17.42 -23.26
CA LYS A 348 22.19 18.84 -23.55
C LYS A 348 22.11 19.15 -25.05
N ASP A 349 22.58 18.25 -25.90
CA ASP A 349 22.46 18.31 -27.35
C ASP A 349 21.05 18.06 -27.89
N LEU A 350 20.15 17.44 -27.12
CA LEU A 350 18.73 17.35 -27.47
C LEU A 350 18.01 18.63 -27.06
N LYS A 351 18.23 19.12 -25.83
CA LYS A 351 17.66 20.40 -25.36
C LYS A 351 18.00 21.55 -26.30
N ARG A 352 19.27 21.67 -26.70
CA ARG A 352 19.73 22.73 -27.63
C ARG A 352 19.07 22.69 -29.02
N LYS A 353 18.52 21.54 -29.45
CA LYS A 353 17.80 21.41 -30.73
C LYS A 353 16.30 21.74 -30.63
N GLU A 354 15.76 21.81 -29.43
CA GLU A 354 14.33 21.98 -29.15
C GLU A 354 14.02 23.31 -28.47
N GLU A 355 14.70 23.59 -27.36
CA GLU A 355 14.54 24.82 -26.57
C GLU A 355 15.60 25.88 -26.92
N GLY A 356 16.64 25.53 -27.69
CA GLY A 356 17.79 26.41 -27.95
C GLY A 356 18.78 26.44 -26.76
N ASP A 357 19.62 27.48 -26.68
CA ASP A 357 20.72 27.59 -25.69
C ASP A 357 20.28 27.86 -24.24
N HIS A 358 19.10 27.39 -23.85
CA HIS A 358 18.63 27.41 -22.46
C HIS A 358 19.45 26.45 -21.58
N PRO A 359 19.81 26.82 -20.33
CA PRO A 359 20.50 25.93 -19.40
C PRO A 359 19.77 24.60 -19.19
N PHE A 360 20.55 23.52 -19.05
CA PHE A 360 20.05 22.18 -18.73
C PHE A 360 20.11 21.96 -17.21
N GLY A 361 18.95 21.77 -16.58
CA GLY A 361 18.82 21.53 -15.15
C GLY A 361 18.43 20.08 -14.79
N MET A 362 18.10 19.85 -13.52
CA MET A 362 17.63 18.53 -13.06
C MET A 362 16.19 18.24 -13.50
N GLU A 363 15.39 19.29 -13.73
CA GLU A 363 14.03 19.22 -14.30
C GLU A 363 13.98 18.73 -15.75
N ASP A 364 15.11 18.74 -16.44
CA ASP A 364 15.24 18.32 -17.84
C ASP A 364 15.61 16.83 -17.98
N LEU A 365 16.16 16.22 -16.93
CA LEU A 365 16.85 14.94 -17.01
C LEU A 365 15.94 13.81 -17.52
N LEU A 366 14.79 13.59 -16.86
CA LEU A 366 13.85 12.52 -17.22
C LEU A 366 13.24 12.73 -18.61
N TYR A 367 12.88 13.97 -18.96
CA TYR A 367 12.26 14.31 -20.25
C TYR A 367 13.19 13.99 -21.42
N TYR A 368 14.45 14.46 -21.35
CA TYR A 368 15.39 14.23 -22.44
C TYR A 368 15.91 12.78 -22.47
N VAL A 369 15.97 12.07 -21.34
CA VAL A 369 16.18 10.61 -21.32
C VAL A 369 15.05 9.91 -22.07
N LYS A 370 13.78 10.15 -21.69
CA LYS A 370 12.61 9.53 -22.33
C LYS A 370 12.56 9.81 -23.84
N LYS A 371 12.88 11.04 -24.23
CA LYS A 371 12.92 11.49 -25.62
C LYS A 371 14.08 10.86 -26.41
N ALA A 372 15.24 10.67 -25.79
CA ALA A 372 16.36 9.97 -26.40
C ALA A 372 16.08 8.48 -26.59
N GLU A 373 15.43 7.84 -25.61
CA GLU A 373 15.00 6.44 -25.72
C GLU A 373 13.99 6.26 -26.86
N ALA A 374 12.97 7.12 -26.95
CA ALA A 374 11.98 7.08 -28.03
C ALA A 374 12.58 7.31 -29.43
N GLN A 375 13.73 7.99 -29.54
CA GLN A 375 14.46 8.17 -30.80
C GLN A 375 15.39 7.00 -31.17
N GLN A 376 15.83 6.20 -30.20
CA GLN A 376 16.76 5.08 -30.42
C GLN A 376 16.06 3.71 -30.47
N PHE A 377 14.99 3.55 -29.70
CA PHE A 377 14.23 2.31 -29.57
C PHE A 377 12.88 2.47 -30.26
N ASN A 378 12.82 2.08 -31.54
CA ASN A 378 11.59 2.02 -32.33
C ASN A 378 10.72 0.82 -31.89
N MET A 379 10.29 0.84 -30.62
CA MET A 379 9.64 -0.27 -29.93
C MET A 379 8.70 0.29 -28.84
N ASP A 380 7.41 0.00 -28.94
CA ASP A 380 6.46 0.31 -27.88
C ASP A 380 6.64 -0.65 -26.70
N ILE A 381 7.27 -0.14 -25.63
CA ILE A 381 7.52 -0.87 -24.38
C ILE A 381 6.19 -1.22 -23.67
N GLY A 382 5.13 -0.43 -23.85
CA GLY A 382 3.79 -0.73 -23.35
C GLY A 382 3.11 -1.87 -24.09
N ALA A 383 3.36 -2.01 -25.39
CA ALA A 383 2.89 -3.14 -26.20
C ALA A 383 3.60 -4.46 -25.89
N LEU A 384 4.84 -4.44 -25.37
CA LEU A 384 5.60 -5.67 -25.06
C LEU A 384 4.84 -6.65 -24.16
N LYS A 385 3.94 -6.19 -23.28
CA LYS A 385 3.13 -7.06 -22.42
C LYS A 385 2.28 -8.09 -23.18
N GLN A 386 1.95 -7.80 -24.44
CA GLN A 386 1.24 -8.71 -25.34
C GLN A 386 2.03 -10.00 -25.65
N TYR A 387 3.33 -10.03 -25.34
CA TYR A 387 4.20 -11.20 -25.54
C TYR A 387 4.50 -11.98 -24.26
N PHE A 388 4.01 -11.56 -23.08
CA PHE A 388 4.37 -12.20 -21.80
C PHE A 388 3.14 -12.68 -21.00
N PRO A 389 2.40 -13.71 -21.46
CA PRO A 389 1.40 -14.39 -20.63
C PRO A 389 2.05 -15.03 -19.39
N VAL A 390 1.52 -14.78 -18.19
CA VAL A 390 2.12 -15.23 -16.92
C VAL A 390 2.43 -16.74 -16.88
N ASN A 391 1.55 -17.59 -17.43
CA ASN A 391 1.77 -19.03 -17.46
C ASN A 391 2.97 -19.44 -18.33
N LEU A 392 3.22 -18.74 -19.43
CA LEU A 392 4.38 -18.96 -20.29
C LEU A 392 5.66 -18.51 -19.57
N VAL A 393 5.64 -17.32 -18.98
CA VAL A 393 6.77 -16.77 -18.22
C VAL A 393 7.16 -17.70 -17.06
N LEU A 394 6.18 -18.16 -16.26
CA LEU A 394 6.43 -19.12 -15.17
C LEU A 394 7.03 -20.43 -15.67
N SER A 395 6.51 -21.01 -16.77
CA SER A 395 7.06 -22.24 -17.35
C SER A 395 8.51 -22.06 -17.81
N GLY A 396 8.85 -20.87 -18.31
CA GLY A 396 10.21 -20.51 -18.71
C GLY A 396 11.14 -20.30 -17.52
N VAL A 397 10.72 -19.56 -16.49
CA VAL A 397 11.45 -19.41 -15.21
C VAL A 397 11.79 -20.79 -14.64
N PHE A 398 10.79 -21.67 -14.55
CA PHE A 398 10.97 -23.04 -14.08
C PHE A 398 11.97 -23.83 -14.95
N LYS A 399 11.93 -23.68 -16.27
CA LYS A 399 12.84 -24.38 -17.18
C LYS A 399 14.29 -23.91 -17.00
N ILE A 400 14.54 -22.60 -16.97
CA ILE A 400 15.88 -22.02 -16.73
C ILE A 400 16.46 -22.53 -15.41
N VAL A 401 15.68 -22.46 -14.33
CA VAL A 401 16.14 -22.79 -12.98
C VAL A 401 16.38 -24.29 -12.78
N GLN A 402 15.52 -25.15 -13.33
CA GLN A 402 15.72 -26.61 -13.28
C GLN A 402 16.98 -27.04 -14.03
N ASP A 403 17.19 -26.50 -15.24
CA ASP A 403 18.38 -26.79 -16.04
C ASP A 403 19.66 -26.28 -15.36
N LEU A 404 19.66 -25.04 -14.89
CA LEU A 404 20.86 -24.40 -14.34
C LEU A 404 21.30 -25.03 -13.01
N PHE A 405 20.37 -25.36 -12.12
CA PHE A 405 20.68 -25.79 -10.75
C PHE A 405 20.42 -27.28 -10.48
N GLY A 406 20.14 -28.08 -11.52
CA GLY A 406 19.93 -29.53 -11.38
C GLY A 406 18.73 -29.86 -10.51
N LEU A 407 17.60 -29.19 -10.73
CA LEU A 407 16.37 -29.34 -9.94
C LEU A 407 15.25 -29.97 -10.78
N ARG A 408 14.25 -30.54 -10.10
CA ARG A 408 13.01 -31.06 -10.70
C ARG A 408 11.82 -30.57 -9.88
N PHE A 409 10.88 -29.87 -10.52
CA PHE A 409 9.68 -29.32 -9.88
C PHE A 409 8.46 -30.20 -10.17
N GLU A 410 7.61 -30.44 -9.17
CA GLU A 410 6.42 -31.30 -9.28
C GLU A 410 5.20 -30.65 -8.60
N GLU A 411 4.16 -30.36 -9.37
CA GLU A 411 2.93 -29.66 -8.92
C GLU A 411 2.01 -30.60 -8.12
N LEU A 412 1.61 -30.21 -6.91
CA LEU A 412 0.78 -31.03 -6.02
C LEU A 412 -0.69 -30.55 -6.01
N LYS A 413 -1.52 -31.16 -6.85
CA LYS A 413 -2.90 -30.69 -7.14
C LYS A 413 -3.93 -30.94 -6.02
N ASP A 414 -3.70 -31.93 -5.16
CA ASP A 414 -4.60 -32.29 -4.05
C ASP A 414 -4.16 -31.74 -2.68
N SER A 415 -3.15 -30.86 -2.65
CA SER A 415 -2.58 -30.31 -1.41
C SER A 415 -3.50 -29.32 -0.68
N GLU A 416 -3.14 -29.00 0.56
CA GLU A 416 -3.79 -27.91 1.30
C GLU A 416 -3.22 -26.54 0.90
N VAL A 417 -4.14 -25.58 0.67
CA VAL A 417 -3.89 -24.20 0.26
C VAL A 417 -5.00 -23.30 0.80
N TRP A 418 -4.71 -22.00 1.01
CA TRP A 418 -5.66 -21.00 1.53
C TRP A 418 -6.60 -20.40 0.47
N HIS A 419 -6.28 -20.53 -0.82
CA HIS A 419 -7.09 -19.99 -1.90
C HIS A 419 -6.99 -20.88 -3.15
N SER A 420 -8.03 -20.91 -4.00
CA SER A 420 -8.09 -21.78 -5.18
C SER A 420 -7.09 -21.41 -6.30
N ASP A 421 -6.58 -20.18 -6.26
CA ASP A 421 -5.57 -19.67 -7.21
C ASP A 421 -4.12 -19.98 -6.77
N VAL A 422 -3.93 -20.62 -5.62
CA VAL A 422 -2.61 -20.96 -5.08
C VAL A 422 -2.20 -22.33 -5.59
N SER A 423 -1.02 -22.41 -6.19
CA SER A 423 -0.37 -23.67 -6.55
C SER A 423 0.81 -23.95 -5.62
N VAL A 424 1.18 -25.21 -5.45
CA VAL A 424 2.30 -25.63 -4.60
C VAL A 424 3.10 -26.74 -5.27
N TYR A 425 4.41 -26.64 -5.17
CA TYR A 425 5.36 -27.49 -5.88
C TYR A 425 6.36 -28.12 -4.90
N SER A 426 6.58 -29.42 -5.03
CA SER A 426 7.75 -30.09 -4.46
C SER A 426 8.97 -29.80 -5.34
N VAL A 427 10.13 -29.56 -4.72
CA VAL A 427 11.42 -29.45 -5.40
C VAL A 427 12.28 -30.65 -5.05
N TYR A 428 12.76 -31.35 -6.08
CA TYR A 428 13.68 -32.48 -5.94
C TYR A 428 15.03 -32.16 -6.58
N ASP A 429 16.08 -32.83 -6.11
CA ASP A 429 17.35 -32.90 -6.83
C ASP A 429 17.19 -33.79 -8.07
N LEU A 430 17.71 -33.33 -9.21
CA LEU A 430 17.61 -34.07 -10.47
C LEU A 430 18.51 -35.33 -10.50
N SER A 431 19.57 -35.36 -9.69
CA SER A 431 20.58 -36.43 -9.69
C SER A 431 20.36 -37.47 -8.59
N SER A 432 20.00 -37.04 -7.38
CA SER A 432 19.78 -37.94 -6.23
C SER A 432 18.30 -38.30 -5.99
N GLY A 433 17.36 -37.52 -6.53
CA GLY A 433 15.93 -37.65 -6.23
C GLY A 433 15.55 -37.18 -4.81
N GLU A 434 16.47 -36.59 -4.05
CA GLU A 434 16.21 -36.05 -2.71
C GLU A 434 15.14 -34.95 -2.76
N LEU A 435 14.19 -34.96 -1.81
CA LEU A 435 13.24 -33.86 -1.62
C LEU A 435 13.94 -32.67 -0.96
N LEU A 436 14.13 -31.60 -1.73
CA LEU A 436 14.90 -30.42 -1.36
C LEU A 436 14.09 -29.33 -0.65
N GLY A 437 12.76 -29.32 -0.80
CA GLY A 437 11.84 -28.35 -0.21
C GLY A 437 10.52 -28.25 -0.97
N HIS A 438 9.66 -27.31 -0.55
CA HIS A 438 8.40 -26.97 -1.25
C HIS A 438 8.26 -25.46 -1.44
N PHE A 439 7.60 -25.00 -2.51
CA PHE A 439 7.20 -23.59 -2.64
C PHE A 439 5.73 -23.43 -3.05
N TYR A 440 5.08 -22.43 -2.46
CA TYR A 440 3.75 -21.95 -2.86
C TYR A 440 3.88 -20.76 -3.83
N LEU A 441 3.03 -20.70 -4.85
CA LEU A 441 2.84 -19.53 -5.71
C LEU A 441 1.43 -18.97 -5.51
N ASP A 442 1.35 -17.70 -5.10
CA ASP A 442 0.10 -16.95 -4.95
C ASP A 442 0.20 -15.67 -5.78
N MET A 443 -0.09 -15.79 -7.08
CA MET A 443 0.29 -14.80 -8.09
C MET A 443 -0.70 -13.65 -8.30
N TYR A 444 -1.97 -13.83 -7.92
CA TYR A 444 -3.07 -12.99 -8.38
C TYR A 444 -3.65 -12.06 -7.30
N THR A 445 -4.12 -10.89 -7.72
CA THR A 445 -4.81 -9.92 -6.85
C THR A 445 -6.17 -10.42 -6.37
N ARG A 446 -6.48 -10.16 -5.10
CA ARG A 446 -7.80 -10.35 -4.47
C ARG A 446 -7.93 -9.46 -3.22
N GLU A 447 -9.14 -9.31 -2.72
CA GLU A 447 -9.46 -8.55 -1.51
C GLU A 447 -8.58 -8.99 -0.31
N ARG A 448 -8.20 -8.02 0.54
CA ARG A 448 -7.41 -8.19 1.77
C ARG A 448 -5.99 -8.80 1.63
N LYS A 449 -5.56 -9.26 0.45
CA LYS A 449 -4.21 -9.81 0.21
C LYS A 449 -3.12 -8.72 0.25
N TYR A 450 -1.96 -9.05 0.83
CA TYR A 450 -0.76 -8.20 0.86
C TYR A 450 -0.31 -7.83 -0.56
N ASN A 451 -0.29 -6.53 -0.86
CA ASN A 451 -0.31 -5.96 -2.20
C ASN A 451 1.07 -5.81 -2.88
N HIS A 452 2.05 -6.63 -2.50
CA HIS A 452 3.38 -6.63 -3.08
C HIS A 452 3.78 -8.00 -3.63
N THR A 453 4.74 -7.96 -4.55
CA THR A 453 5.55 -9.14 -4.85
C THR A 453 6.61 -9.25 -3.76
N CYS A 454 6.78 -10.46 -3.21
CA CYS A 454 7.86 -10.80 -2.27
C CYS A 454 7.93 -12.32 -2.07
N VAL A 455 9.08 -12.82 -1.60
CA VAL A 455 9.19 -14.18 -1.03
C VAL A 455 9.15 -14.17 0.50
N VAL A 456 8.30 -15.02 1.06
CA VAL A 456 8.20 -15.30 2.50
C VAL A 456 8.73 -16.71 2.78
N ALA A 457 9.69 -16.82 3.70
CA ALA A 457 10.12 -18.12 4.24
C ALA A 457 9.07 -18.64 5.23
N LEU A 458 8.36 -19.71 4.87
CA LEU A 458 7.35 -20.36 5.74
C LEU A 458 7.97 -21.44 6.64
N GLN A 459 9.03 -22.11 6.19
CA GLN A 459 9.83 -23.01 7.01
C GLN A 459 11.30 -22.88 6.65
N ASN A 460 12.15 -22.78 7.67
CA ASN A 460 13.60 -22.73 7.57
C ASN A 460 14.20 -24.15 7.59
N GLY A 461 15.28 -24.37 6.84
CA GLY A 461 16.01 -25.63 6.81
C GLY A 461 16.85 -25.83 8.08
N ALA A 462 16.91 -27.04 8.62
CA ALA A 462 17.71 -27.30 9.82
C ALA A 462 18.11 -28.77 9.95
N SER A 463 19.21 -29.03 10.65
CA SER A 463 19.61 -30.36 11.10
C SER A 463 19.23 -30.52 12.58
N SER A 464 18.43 -31.54 12.92
CA SER A 464 18.18 -31.90 14.33
C SER A 464 19.32 -32.74 14.89
N THR A 465 19.48 -32.74 16.21
CA THR A 465 20.44 -33.60 16.94
C THR A 465 20.33 -35.09 16.63
N ASN A 466 19.17 -35.57 16.16
CA ASN A 466 18.96 -36.95 15.72
C ASN A 466 19.38 -37.23 14.26
N GLY A 467 19.98 -36.27 13.55
CA GLY A 467 20.41 -36.38 12.16
C GLY A 467 19.31 -36.16 11.11
N SER A 468 18.05 -35.96 11.50
CA SER A 468 16.98 -35.64 10.54
C SER A 468 17.07 -34.17 10.07
N ARG A 469 16.87 -33.95 8.77
CA ARG A 469 16.82 -32.60 8.17
C ARG A 469 15.37 -32.11 8.05
N GLN A 470 15.09 -30.95 8.62
CA GLN A 470 13.92 -30.14 8.30
C GLN A 470 14.14 -29.47 6.94
N ILE A 471 13.18 -29.63 6.03
CA ILE A 471 13.25 -29.06 4.68
C ILE A 471 12.78 -27.60 4.66
N PRO A 472 13.32 -26.74 3.77
CA PRO A 472 12.80 -25.40 3.56
C PRO A 472 11.41 -25.41 2.89
N VAL A 473 10.58 -24.43 3.24
CA VAL A 473 9.30 -24.12 2.57
C VAL A 473 9.23 -22.61 2.32
N ALA A 474 8.90 -22.21 1.08
CA ALA A 474 8.76 -20.81 0.66
C ALA A 474 7.35 -20.48 0.15
N LEU A 475 7.02 -19.20 0.10
CA LEU A 475 5.83 -18.63 -0.54
C LEU A 475 6.25 -17.42 -1.37
N LEU A 476 5.99 -17.44 -2.67
CA LEU A 476 6.11 -16.26 -3.53
C LEU A 476 4.71 -15.64 -3.70
N LEU A 477 4.57 -14.39 -3.25
CA LEU A 477 3.38 -13.56 -3.43
C LEU A 477 3.58 -12.65 -4.66
N SER A 478 2.50 -12.35 -5.38
CA SER A 478 2.47 -11.26 -6.38
C SER A 478 1.04 -10.73 -6.60
N GLN A 479 0.89 -9.71 -7.45
CA GLN A 479 -0.33 -8.93 -7.66
C GLN A 479 -0.69 -8.79 -9.15
N PHE A 480 -0.66 -9.90 -9.87
CA PHE A 480 -1.05 -9.92 -11.28
C PHE A 480 -2.58 -9.89 -11.44
N GLN A 481 -3.04 -9.03 -12.34
CA GLN A 481 -4.46 -8.90 -12.67
C GLN A 481 -4.87 -9.96 -13.69
N LYS A 482 -5.94 -10.71 -13.40
CA LYS A 482 -6.59 -11.61 -14.37
C LYS A 482 -7.30 -10.80 -15.45
N ASP A 483 -7.46 -11.37 -16.64
CA ASP A 483 -8.26 -10.73 -17.69
C ASP A 483 -9.77 -10.82 -17.43
N ALA A 484 -10.58 -10.08 -18.20
CA ALA A 484 -12.03 -10.03 -18.06
C ALA A 484 -12.76 -11.36 -18.36
N SER A 485 -12.07 -12.38 -18.89
CA SER A 485 -12.58 -13.75 -19.05
C SER A 485 -12.13 -14.69 -17.92
N GLY A 486 -11.34 -14.20 -16.97
CA GLY A 486 -10.73 -14.97 -15.89
C GLY A 486 -9.47 -15.75 -16.30
N GLN A 487 -8.89 -15.46 -17.46
CA GLN A 487 -7.70 -16.14 -17.98
C GLN A 487 -6.40 -15.32 -17.76
N SER A 488 -5.31 -15.79 -18.40
CA SER A 488 -3.92 -15.49 -18.06
C SER A 488 -3.59 -14.00 -18.07
N ALA A 489 -3.09 -13.50 -16.95
CA ALA A 489 -2.49 -12.17 -16.87
C ALA A 489 -1.39 -11.96 -17.93
N LEU A 490 -1.27 -10.71 -18.42
CA LEU A 490 -0.22 -10.27 -19.34
C LEU A 490 0.75 -9.33 -18.60
N LEU A 491 2.01 -9.75 -18.50
CA LEU A 491 3.02 -9.08 -17.68
C LEU A 491 3.75 -7.98 -18.47
N ARG A 492 3.94 -6.81 -17.85
CA ARG A 492 4.92 -5.81 -18.30
C ARG A 492 6.33 -6.41 -18.16
N PHE A 493 7.27 -5.97 -19.00
CA PHE A 493 8.62 -6.54 -18.96
C PHE A 493 9.33 -6.32 -17.60
N SER A 494 9.03 -5.24 -16.87
CA SER A 494 9.49 -5.06 -15.49
C SER A 494 8.91 -6.09 -14.50
N GLU A 495 7.66 -6.51 -14.68
CA GLU A 495 7.02 -7.57 -13.87
C GLU A 495 7.61 -8.95 -14.19
N VAL A 496 8.07 -9.17 -15.43
CA VAL A 496 8.84 -10.36 -15.82
C VAL A 496 10.20 -10.39 -15.12
N VAL A 497 10.93 -9.27 -15.12
CA VAL A 497 12.23 -9.16 -14.42
C VAL A 497 12.06 -9.37 -12.91
N ASN A 498 11.07 -8.74 -12.29
CA ASN A 498 10.76 -8.92 -10.86
C ASN A 498 10.38 -10.37 -10.54
N LEU A 499 9.70 -11.09 -11.45
CA LEU A 499 9.36 -12.50 -11.23
C LEU A 499 10.60 -13.42 -11.26
N PHE A 500 11.58 -13.14 -12.12
CA PHE A 500 12.87 -13.85 -12.10
C PHE A 500 13.68 -13.55 -10.84
N HIS A 501 13.73 -12.28 -10.42
CA HIS A 501 14.40 -11.83 -9.19
C HIS A 501 13.87 -12.59 -7.96
N GLU A 502 12.55 -12.53 -7.74
CA GLU A 502 11.87 -13.15 -6.60
C GLU A 502 12.00 -14.67 -6.61
N PHE A 503 11.88 -15.30 -7.78
CA PHE A 503 12.10 -16.74 -7.89
C PHE A 503 13.57 -17.12 -7.61
N GLY A 504 14.51 -16.18 -7.74
CA GLY A 504 15.88 -16.32 -7.24
C GLY A 504 15.95 -16.49 -5.72
N HIS A 505 15.17 -15.74 -4.93
CA HIS A 505 15.06 -15.96 -3.49
C HIS A 505 14.36 -17.29 -3.14
N VAL A 506 13.38 -17.74 -3.93
CA VAL A 506 12.83 -19.10 -3.78
C VAL A 506 13.93 -20.14 -3.97
N VAL A 507 14.76 -20.01 -5.00
CA VAL A 507 15.87 -20.95 -5.27
C VAL A 507 16.94 -20.88 -4.18
N GLN A 508 17.31 -19.68 -3.71
CA GLN A 508 18.24 -19.45 -2.59
C GLN A 508 17.77 -20.17 -1.33
N HIS A 509 16.50 -19.98 -0.93
CA HIS A 509 15.90 -20.62 0.26
C HIS A 509 15.83 -22.15 0.13
N ILE A 510 15.38 -22.66 -1.03
CA ILE A 510 15.21 -24.10 -1.26
C ILE A 510 16.57 -24.82 -1.40
N CYS A 511 17.60 -24.16 -1.94
CA CYS A 511 18.95 -24.72 -2.06
C CYS A 511 19.77 -24.66 -0.77
N ASN A 512 19.38 -23.85 0.23
CA ASN A 512 20.16 -23.63 1.44
C ASN A 512 20.26 -24.89 2.33
N ARG A 513 21.48 -25.31 2.69
CA ARG A 513 21.79 -26.55 3.42
C ARG A 513 22.53 -26.31 4.74
N ALA A 514 22.52 -25.10 5.26
CA ALA A 514 22.95 -24.82 6.64
C ALA A 514 22.29 -25.77 7.67
N SER A 515 22.95 -25.95 8.81
CA SER A 515 22.50 -26.82 9.91
C SER A 515 21.57 -26.08 10.86
N PHE A 516 21.80 -24.78 11.08
CA PHE A 516 21.00 -23.96 11.99
C PHE A 516 19.94 -23.17 11.23
N ALA A 517 18.69 -23.17 11.73
CA ALA A 517 17.55 -22.51 11.07
C ALA A 517 17.81 -21.03 10.78
N ARG A 518 18.51 -20.34 11.68
CA ARG A 518 19.05 -18.98 11.52
C ARG A 518 19.76 -18.74 10.18
N PHE A 519 20.69 -19.61 9.82
CA PHE A 519 21.54 -19.47 8.63
C PHE A 519 20.88 -20.04 7.36
N SER A 520 19.77 -20.73 7.51
CA SER A 520 19.02 -21.36 6.41
C SER A 520 17.98 -20.45 5.74
N GLY A 521 17.53 -19.41 6.45
CA GLY A 521 16.45 -18.54 5.98
C GLY A 521 16.94 -17.39 5.10
N LEU A 522 16.00 -16.55 4.66
CA LEU A 522 16.29 -15.37 3.82
C LEU A 522 16.87 -14.16 4.60
N GLY A 523 17.08 -14.27 5.92
CA GLY A 523 17.67 -13.22 6.76
C GLY A 523 19.20 -13.12 6.63
N PHE A 524 19.71 -12.95 5.41
CA PHE A 524 21.11 -12.67 5.12
C PHE A 524 21.43 -11.17 5.34
N ASP A 525 22.71 -10.80 5.27
CA ASP A 525 23.12 -9.40 5.26
C ASP A 525 22.55 -8.65 4.03
N PRO A 526 22.06 -7.39 4.18
CA PRO A 526 21.43 -6.64 3.08
C PRO A 526 22.31 -6.38 1.86
N ASP A 527 23.64 -6.41 1.99
CA ASP A 527 24.60 -6.27 0.89
C ASP A 527 25.05 -7.61 0.28
N PHE A 528 24.33 -8.70 0.59
CA PHE A 528 24.52 -10.00 -0.05
C PHE A 528 23.20 -10.70 -0.42
N VAL A 529 22.12 -10.48 0.32
CA VAL A 529 20.82 -11.18 0.13
C VAL A 529 20.30 -11.09 -1.31
N GLU A 530 20.49 -9.94 -1.95
CA GLU A 530 20.06 -9.61 -3.32
C GLU A 530 20.92 -10.28 -4.41
N VAL A 531 22.18 -10.64 -4.12
CA VAL A 531 23.16 -11.09 -5.14
C VAL A 531 22.65 -12.29 -5.95
N PRO A 532 22.07 -13.37 -5.36
CA PRO A 532 21.52 -14.48 -6.12
C PRO A 532 20.35 -14.12 -7.04
N ALA A 533 19.49 -13.18 -6.61
CA ALA A 533 18.33 -12.71 -7.38
C ALA A 533 18.77 -11.84 -8.56
N LEU A 534 19.64 -10.86 -8.30
CA LEU A 534 20.23 -9.98 -9.32
C LEU A 534 21.10 -10.74 -10.33
N VAL A 535 21.73 -11.86 -9.95
CA VAL A 535 22.39 -12.77 -10.89
C VAL A 535 21.37 -13.34 -11.88
N LEU A 536 20.22 -13.82 -11.40
CA LEU A 536 19.19 -14.43 -12.26
C LEU A 536 18.44 -13.44 -13.15
N GLU A 537 18.30 -12.17 -12.75
CA GLU A 537 17.75 -11.12 -13.62
C GLU A 537 18.45 -11.01 -14.99
N ASN A 538 19.76 -11.31 -15.06
CA ASN A 538 20.50 -11.21 -16.31
C ASN A 538 19.94 -12.11 -17.41
N TRP A 539 19.37 -13.27 -17.05
CA TRP A 539 18.72 -14.16 -18.01
C TRP A 539 17.54 -13.49 -18.73
N CYS A 540 16.80 -12.57 -18.08
CA CYS A 540 15.68 -11.84 -18.70
C CYS A 540 16.08 -11.02 -19.94
N TYR A 541 17.36 -10.74 -20.13
CA TYR A 541 17.88 -9.90 -21.20
C TYR A 541 18.62 -10.69 -22.29
N GLU A 542 18.72 -12.02 -22.15
CA GLU A 542 19.35 -12.89 -23.16
C GLU A 542 18.33 -13.40 -24.18
N SER A 543 18.71 -13.39 -25.47
CA SER A 543 17.79 -13.67 -26.59
C SER A 543 17.14 -15.06 -26.50
N PHE A 544 17.85 -16.07 -25.99
CA PHE A 544 17.27 -17.41 -25.84
C PHE A 544 16.20 -17.46 -24.74
N THR A 545 16.45 -16.84 -23.58
CA THR A 545 15.47 -16.75 -22.49
C THR A 545 14.27 -15.92 -22.94
N LEU A 546 14.51 -14.76 -23.55
CA LEU A 546 13.46 -13.89 -24.08
C LEU A 546 12.54 -14.65 -25.04
N LYS A 547 13.08 -15.49 -25.91
CA LYS A 547 12.30 -16.35 -26.82
C LYS A 547 11.62 -17.53 -26.11
N LEU A 548 12.16 -18.03 -25.01
CA LEU A 548 11.56 -19.10 -24.20
C LEU A 548 10.38 -18.60 -23.36
N ILE A 549 10.47 -17.38 -22.81
CA ILE A 549 9.46 -16.81 -21.91
C ILE A 549 8.41 -15.96 -22.63
N SER A 550 8.53 -15.77 -23.95
CA SER A 550 7.63 -14.92 -24.75
C SER A 550 6.88 -15.67 -25.84
N GLY A 551 5.66 -15.21 -26.08
CA GLY A 551 4.73 -15.73 -27.07
C GLY A 551 3.55 -14.78 -27.16
N PHE A 552 3.24 -14.27 -28.36
CA PHE A 552 2.17 -13.31 -28.57
C PHE A 552 0.83 -13.86 -28.07
N HIS A 553 0.05 -13.09 -27.31
CA HIS A 553 -1.07 -13.65 -26.54
C HIS A 553 -2.21 -14.26 -27.39
N GLN A 554 -2.29 -13.91 -28.68
CA GLN A 554 -3.25 -14.46 -29.65
C GLN A 554 -2.70 -15.69 -30.39
N ASP A 555 -1.38 -15.89 -30.37
CA ASP A 555 -0.66 -17.00 -30.97
C ASP A 555 0.69 -17.17 -30.26
N ILE A 556 0.69 -17.96 -29.19
CA ILE A 556 1.85 -18.17 -28.32
C ILE A 556 3.04 -18.83 -29.03
N THR A 557 2.88 -19.30 -30.27
CA THR A 557 3.99 -19.82 -31.10
C THR A 557 4.87 -18.72 -31.70
N LYS A 558 4.47 -17.45 -31.54
CA LYS A 558 5.21 -16.26 -32.01
C LYS A 558 5.94 -15.56 -30.85
N PRO A 559 7.18 -15.95 -30.49
CA PRO A 559 8.01 -15.22 -29.53
C PRO A 559 8.47 -13.87 -30.10
N ILE A 560 9.07 -13.03 -29.26
CA ILE A 560 9.71 -11.79 -29.75
C ILE A 560 10.90 -12.12 -30.68
N ASN A 561 11.11 -11.27 -31.68
CA ASN A 561 12.17 -11.47 -32.68
C ASN A 561 13.57 -11.00 -32.17
N ASP A 562 14.64 -11.34 -32.90
CA ASP A 562 16.01 -10.99 -32.50
C ASP A 562 16.31 -9.49 -32.48
N GLU A 563 15.58 -8.67 -33.23
CA GLU A 563 15.73 -7.21 -33.20
C GLU A 563 15.09 -6.62 -31.94
N MET A 564 13.94 -7.15 -31.52
CA MET A 564 13.32 -6.84 -30.22
C MET A 564 14.22 -7.29 -29.07
N CYS A 565 14.78 -8.51 -29.12
CA CYS A 565 15.74 -9.00 -28.12
C CYS A 565 16.96 -8.06 -27.99
N LYS A 566 17.57 -7.68 -29.13
CA LYS A 566 18.68 -6.72 -29.17
C LYS A 566 18.27 -5.32 -28.72
N SER A 567 16.99 -4.94 -28.81
CA SER A 567 16.51 -3.62 -28.38
C SER A 567 16.25 -3.60 -26.88
N ILE A 568 15.62 -4.63 -26.31
CA ILE A 568 15.45 -4.82 -24.87
C ILE A 568 16.82 -4.88 -24.17
N LYS A 569 17.78 -5.67 -24.69
CA LYS A 569 19.13 -5.77 -24.11
C LYS A 569 19.90 -4.45 -24.14
N ARG A 570 19.70 -3.60 -25.16
CA ARG A 570 20.29 -2.25 -25.23
C ARG A 570 19.60 -1.26 -24.28
N TRP A 571 18.27 -1.33 -24.18
CA TRP A 571 17.47 -0.48 -23.29
C TRP A 571 17.78 -0.70 -21.80
N ARG A 572 18.23 -1.89 -21.39
CA ARG A 572 18.74 -2.12 -20.01
C ARG A 572 19.86 -1.14 -19.60
N TYR A 573 20.62 -0.63 -20.57
CA TYR A 573 21.82 0.19 -20.32
C TYR A 573 21.67 1.66 -20.75
N SER A 574 20.54 2.08 -21.34
CA SER A 574 20.36 3.48 -21.75
C SER A 574 20.32 4.40 -20.54
N PHE A 575 21.15 5.45 -20.58
CA PHE A 575 21.29 6.46 -19.51
C PHE A 575 21.60 5.89 -18.12
N SER A 576 22.14 4.68 -18.08
CA SER A 576 22.36 3.91 -16.86
C SER A 576 23.55 4.41 -16.05
N ALA A 577 24.49 5.16 -16.65
CA ALA A 577 25.59 5.77 -15.92
C ALA A 577 25.14 7.04 -15.18
N LEU A 578 24.31 7.89 -15.79
CA LEU A 578 23.69 9.04 -15.13
C LEU A 578 22.75 8.65 -14.00
N LYS A 579 21.89 7.63 -14.21
CA LYS A 579 21.03 7.11 -13.14
C LYS A 579 21.88 6.61 -11.95
N MET A 580 22.93 5.85 -12.23
CA MET A 580 23.84 5.33 -11.20
C MET A 580 24.61 6.45 -10.46
N LYS A 581 25.01 7.54 -11.14
CA LYS A 581 25.56 8.74 -10.47
C LYS A 581 24.57 9.34 -9.46
N GLN A 582 23.28 9.42 -9.80
CA GLN A 582 22.25 9.93 -8.89
C GLN A 582 22.00 8.98 -7.71
N GLU A 583 22.02 7.67 -7.91
CA GLU A 583 21.92 6.69 -6.83
C GLU A 583 23.13 6.75 -5.88
N ILE A 584 24.36 6.87 -6.42
CA ILE A 584 25.58 7.04 -5.62
C ILE A 584 25.58 8.34 -4.82
N LEU A 585 25.00 9.45 -5.33
CA LEU A 585 24.85 10.70 -4.58
C LEU A 585 24.08 10.48 -3.26
N TYR A 586 22.94 9.78 -3.31
CA TYR A 586 22.18 9.46 -2.09
C TYR A 586 22.89 8.46 -1.19
N CYS A 587 23.61 7.48 -1.76
CA CYS A 587 24.40 6.52 -0.97
C CYS A 587 25.56 7.19 -0.22
N LEU A 588 26.27 8.12 -0.86
CA LEU A 588 27.33 8.89 -0.21
C LEU A 588 26.77 9.81 0.88
N PHE A 589 25.62 10.46 0.65
CA PHE A 589 24.93 11.25 1.69
C PHE A 589 24.58 10.39 2.92
N ASP A 590 23.95 9.22 2.72
CA ASP A 590 23.62 8.25 3.77
C ASP A 590 24.84 7.82 4.59
N GLN A 591 25.95 7.48 3.92
CA GLN A 591 27.18 7.10 4.61
C GLN A 591 27.79 8.28 5.39
N ILE A 592 27.82 9.50 4.83
CA ILE A 592 28.45 10.65 5.47
C ILE A 592 27.70 11.04 6.75
N ILE A 593 26.38 11.21 6.71
CA ILE A 593 25.61 11.63 7.89
C ILE A 593 25.65 10.57 9.01
N HIS A 594 25.73 9.28 8.67
CA HIS A 594 25.83 8.20 9.65
C HIS A 594 27.27 7.85 10.07
N SER A 595 28.31 8.42 9.42
CA SER A 595 29.72 8.28 9.83
C SER A 595 30.24 9.47 10.64
N THR A 596 29.72 10.68 10.37
CA THR A 596 30.21 11.94 10.96
C THR A 596 29.10 12.63 11.75
N GLU A 597 29.40 13.14 12.94
CA GLU A 597 28.44 13.93 13.74
C GLU A 597 28.39 15.40 13.31
N ASN A 598 27.25 16.06 13.54
CA ASN A 598 27.06 17.51 13.33
C ASN A 598 27.32 17.99 11.89
N VAL A 599 26.95 17.17 10.90
CA VAL A 599 27.04 17.49 9.48
C VAL A 599 25.90 18.42 9.07
N ASP A 600 26.22 19.61 8.55
CA ASP A 600 25.25 20.45 7.83
C ASP A 600 24.81 19.73 6.54
N MET A 601 23.56 19.26 6.52
CA MET A 601 23.01 18.48 5.41
C MET A 601 22.76 19.34 4.16
N VAL A 602 22.53 20.65 4.32
CA VAL A 602 22.31 21.59 3.23
C VAL A 602 23.63 21.87 2.52
N GLU A 603 24.69 22.18 3.27
CA GLU A 603 26.02 22.44 2.73
C GLU A 603 26.66 21.16 2.16
N LEU A 604 26.41 20.00 2.79
CA LEU A 604 26.79 18.70 2.21
C LEU A 604 26.16 18.51 0.82
N PHE A 605 24.86 18.77 0.64
CA PHE A 605 24.23 18.63 -0.69
C PHE A 605 24.74 19.67 -1.69
N LYS A 606 24.96 20.94 -1.29
CA LYS A 606 25.56 21.97 -2.17
C LYS A 606 26.95 21.56 -2.68
N HIS A 607 27.77 20.91 -1.86
CA HIS A 607 29.09 20.40 -2.27
C HIS A 607 28.99 19.11 -3.10
N LEU A 608 28.23 18.13 -2.61
CA LEU A 608 28.22 16.76 -3.13
C LEU A 608 27.42 16.64 -4.44
N HIS A 609 26.29 17.35 -4.58
CA HIS A 609 25.45 17.29 -5.78
C HIS A 609 26.24 17.67 -7.07
N PRO A 610 26.86 18.86 -7.20
CA PRO A 610 27.59 19.20 -8.42
C PRO A 610 28.86 18.35 -8.62
N ARG A 611 29.51 17.86 -7.53
CA ARG A 611 30.66 16.95 -7.62
C ARG A 611 30.29 15.62 -8.25
N ILE A 612 29.16 15.02 -7.87
CA ILE A 612 28.72 13.72 -8.38
C ILE A 612 27.96 13.87 -9.71
N MET A 613 27.03 14.82 -9.80
CA MET A 613 26.18 15.09 -10.97
C MET A 613 26.84 15.96 -12.05
N LEU A 614 28.16 15.88 -12.19
CA LEU A 614 28.93 16.41 -13.34
C LEU A 614 28.71 17.93 -13.59
N GLY A 615 28.68 18.71 -12.52
CA GLY A 615 28.44 20.16 -12.57
C GLY A 615 27.01 20.56 -12.90
N LEU A 616 26.03 19.65 -12.84
CA LEU A 616 24.62 20.04 -12.85
C LEU A 616 24.27 20.79 -11.54
N PRO A 617 23.62 21.96 -11.63
CA PRO A 617 23.17 22.67 -10.45
C PRO A 617 22.06 21.88 -9.74
N MET A 618 22.00 22.03 -8.42
CA MET A 618 20.83 21.64 -7.65
C MET A 618 19.68 22.63 -7.94
N LEU A 619 18.43 22.21 -7.74
CA LEU A 619 17.27 23.09 -7.88
C LEU A 619 17.27 24.19 -6.79
N GLU A 620 16.83 25.39 -7.16
CA GLU A 620 16.77 26.57 -6.28
C GLU A 620 15.75 26.39 -5.16
N ASP A 621 16.16 26.74 -3.94
CA ASP A 621 15.47 26.51 -2.66
C ASP A 621 14.86 25.09 -2.55
N VAL A 622 15.62 24.07 -2.95
CA VAL A 622 15.31 22.65 -2.70
C VAL A 622 16.39 22.06 -1.81
N ASN A 623 16.00 21.36 -0.76
CA ASN A 623 16.91 20.58 0.09
C ASN A 623 16.60 19.07 -0.05
N PRO A 624 17.42 18.29 -0.76
CA PRO A 624 17.17 16.85 -0.93
C PRO A 624 17.15 16.04 0.38
N ALA A 625 17.63 16.59 1.50
CA ALA A 625 17.57 15.94 2.83
C ALA A 625 16.16 15.98 3.46
N SER A 626 15.34 17.01 3.19
CA SER A 626 13.94 17.05 3.67
C SER A 626 13.07 15.96 3.04
N ARG A 627 13.52 15.45 1.89
CA ARG A 627 12.86 14.45 1.07
C ARG A 627 13.76 13.26 0.73
N PHE A 628 14.63 12.89 1.66
CA PHE A 628 15.46 11.70 1.57
C PHE A 628 14.55 10.45 1.44
N PRO A 629 14.94 9.41 0.66
CA PRO A 629 14.02 8.31 0.35
C PRO A 629 13.46 7.62 1.59
N SER A 630 12.13 7.53 1.70
CA SER A 630 11.46 6.90 2.85
C SER A 630 11.84 5.43 3.03
N SER A 631 12.23 4.73 1.95
CA SER A 631 12.78 3.37 1.97
C SER A 631 14.15 3.23 2.63
N ALA A 632 14.86 4.32 2.91
CA ALA A 632 16.11 4.33 3.65
C ALA A 632 15.92 4.58 5.16
N ILE A 633 14.75 5.09 5.57
CA ILE A 633 14.39 5.26 6.98
C ILE A 633 14.07 3.88 7.57
N GLY A 634 14.77 3.46 8.62
CA GLY A 634 14.79 2.07 9.11
C GLY A 634 15.79 1.15 8.40
N HIS A 635 16.49 1.63 7.36
CA HIS A 635 17.53 0.91 6.61
C HIS A 635 18.80 1.78 6.50
N GLU A 636 19.23 2.36 7.61
CA GLU A 636 20.25 3.41 7.59
C GLU A 636 21.67 2.88 7.40
N ALA A 637 22.51 3.75 6.83
CA ALA A 637 23.82 3.41 6.31
C ALA A 637 23.79 2.20 5.34
N ALA A 638 22.66 1.88 4.71
CA ALA A 638 22.44 0.70 3.86
C ALA A 638 22.10 1.02 2.40
N CYS A 639 22.02 2.30 2.00
CA CYS A 639 21.65 2.66 0.63
C CYS A 639 22.62 2.04 -0.41
N TYR A 640 23.90 1.89 -0.05
CA TYR A 640 24.92 1.25 -0.88
C TYR A 640 24.64 -0.23 -1.19
N SER A 641 23.88 -0.94 -0.35
CA SER A 641 23.79 -2.40 -0.36
C SER A 641 23.16 -2.95 -1.64
N ARG A 642 22.26 -2.17 -2.28
CA ARG A 642 21.75 -2.46 -3.63
C ARG A 642 22.85 -2.40 -4.68
N ILE A 643 23.59 -1.29 -4.74
CA ILE A 643 24.66 -1.06 -5.75
C ILE A 643 25.75 -2.12 -5.60
N TRP A 644 26.16 -2.39 -4.36
CA TRP A 644 27.08 -3.47 -3.98
C TRP A 644 26.64 -4.83 -4.53
N SER A 645 25.36 -5.16 -4.37
CA SER A 645 24.80 -6.41 -4.86
C SER A 645 24.67 -6.45 -6.39
N GLU A 646 24.27 -5.35 -7.06
CA GLU A 646 24.22 -5.26 -8.53
C GLU A 646 25.62 -5.44 -9.15
N VAL A 647 26.65 -4.88 -8.53
CA VAL A 647 28.04 -4.94 -9.00
C VAL A 647 28.58 -6.37 -8.92
N PHE A 648 28.40 -7.04 -7.78
CA PHE A 648 28.89 -8.42 -7.63
C PHE A 648 28.04 -9.43 -8.41
N ALA A 649 26.73 -9.18 -8.60
CA ALA A 649 25.92 -9.96 -9.52
C ALA A 649 26.38 -9.82 -10.98
N ALA A 650 26.78 -8.63 -11.42
CA ALA A 650 27.34 -8.41 -12.75
C ALA A 650 28.68 -9.15 -12.94
N ASP A 651 29.56 -9.13 -11.95
CA ASP A 651 30.84 -9.86 -12.00
C ASP A 651 30.65 -11.39 -12.01
N ILE A 652 29.73 -11.92 -11.19
CA ILE A 652 29.34 -13.34 -11.22
C ILE A 652 28.82 -13.74 -12.60
N PHE A 653 27.91 -12.96 -13.19
CA PHE A 653 27.33 -13.28 -14.50
C PHE A 653 28.39 -13.22 -15.61
N ALA A 654 29.18 -12.13 -15.67
CA ALA A 654 30.23 -11.93 -16.66
C ALA A 654 31.33 -13.00 -16.56
N SER A 655 31.84 -13.27 -15.36
CA SER A 655 33.00 -14.15 -15.15
C SER A 655 32.69 -15.65 -15.16
N LYS A 656 31.42 -16.06 -15.17
CA LYS A 656 31.03 -17.49 -15.03
C LYS A 656 29.93 -17.97 -15.97
N PHE A 657 28.98 -17.12 -16.36
CA PHE A 657 27.80 -17.53 -17.12
C PHE A 657 27.74 -16.95 -18.55
N HIS A 658 28.44 -15.84 -18.82
CA HIS A 658 28.38 -15.14 -20.10
C HIS A 658 28.79 -15.97 -21.33
N GLU A 659 29.76 -16.88 -21.21
CA GLU A 659 30.17 -17.75 -22.32
C GLU A 659 29.17 -18.90 -22.59
N SER A 660 28.34 -19.26 -21.61
CA SER A 660 27.43 -20.41 -21.70
C SER A 660 26.27 -20.29 -20.70
N TYR A 661 25.22 -19.58 -21.12
CA TYR A 661 24.09 -19.19 -20.26
C TYR A 661 23.26 -20.36 -19.66
N LEU A 662 23.45 -21.60 -20.09
CA LEU A 662 22.82 -22.81 -19.51
C LEU A 662 23.85 -23.84 -19.05
N ASN A 663 25.04 -23.40 -18.62
CA ASN A 663 26.06 -24.31 -18.10
C ASN A 663 25.66 -24.85 -16.70
N GLN A 664 24.98 -26.00 -16.70
CA GLN A 664 24.56 -26.72 -15.49
C GLN A 664 25.73 -27.05 -14.56
N TYR A 665 26.94 -27.29 -15.06
CA TYR A 665 28.10 -27.51 -14.18
C TYR A 665 28.43 -26.24 -13.36
N VAL A 666 28.44 -25.07 -14.01
CA VAL A 666 28.68 -23.79 -13.32
C VAL A 666 27.50 -23.43 -12.40
N GLY A 667 26.26 -23.68 -12.82
CA GLY A 667 25.08 -23.47 -11.98
C GLY A 667 25.06 -24.38 -10.75
N MET A 668 25.44 -25.66 -10.87
CA MET A 668 25.66 -26.58 -9.74
C MET A 668 26.81 -26.12 -8.83
N GLN A 669 27.90 -25.55 -9.38
CA GLN A 669 28.95 -24.94 -8.57
C GLN A 669 28.43 -23.72 -7.79
N PHE A 670 27.57 -22.87 -8.38
CA PHE A 670 26.95 -21.74 -7.69
C PHE A 670 25.98 -22.20 -6.59
N ARG A 671 25.11 -23.15 -6.91
CA ARG A 671 24.21 -23.81 -5.94
C ARG A 671 25.00 -24.38 -4.76
N ASN A 672 26.08 -25.11 -5.00
CA ASN A 672 26.81 -25.81 -3.94
C ASN A 672 27.80 -24.93 -3.16
N LYS A 673 28.35 -23.85 -3.77
CA LYS A 673 29.33 -22.96 -3.13
C LYS A 673 28.77 -21.65 -2.59
N VAL A 674 27.62 -21.18 -3.08
CA VAL A 674 27.05 -19.88 -2.72
C VAL A 674 25.68 -20.05 -2.05
N LEU A 675 24.77 -20.84 -2.62
CA LEU A 675 23.42 -21.01 -2.06
C LEU A 675 23.36 -22.01 -0.90
N ALA A 676 23.99 -23.17 -1.06
CA ALA A 676 23.94 -24.27 -0.10
C ALA A 676 24.60 -23.98 1.26
N PRO A 677 25.69 -23.20 1.37
CA PRO A 677 26.22 -22.82 2.68
C PRO A 677 25.29 -21.89 3.46
N GLY A 678 24.48 -21.07 2.77
CA GLY A 678 23.67 -20.06 3.44
C GLY A 678 24.50 -19.10 4.29
N GLY A 679 23.91 -18.59 5.38
CA GLY A 679 24.60 -17.76 6.36
C GLY A 679 25.59 -18.50 7.28
N SER A 680 26.01 -19.73 6.96
CA SER A 680 26.98 -20.49 7.78
C SER A 680 28.44 -20.02 7.59
N ARG A 681 28.69 -19.11 6.64
CA ARG A 681 30.00 -18.54 6.30
C ARG A 681 29.84 -17.09 5.88
N GLU A 682 30.95 -16.34 5.92
CA GLU A 682 31.01 -14.95 5.49
C GLU A 682 30.78 -14.81 3.97
N PRO A 683 29.91 -13.88 3.50
CA PRO A 683 29.59 -13.70 2.08
C PRO A 683 30.80 -13.56 1.14
N ILE A 684 31.85 -12.86 1.58
CA ILE A 684 33.08 -12.67 0.81
C ILE A 684 33.85 -13.98 0.59
N GLU A 685 33.81 -14.94 1.53
CA GLU A 685 34.40 -16.27 1.35
C GLU A 685 33.63 -17.08 0.30
N LEU A 686 32.30 -16.99 0.31
CA LEU A 686 31.42 -17.68 -0.64
C LEU A 686 31.68 -17.21 -2.07
N LEU A 687 31.68 -15.89 -2.27
CA LEU A 687 31.95 -15.30 -3.59
C LEU A 687 33.40 -15.56 -4.03
N THR A 688 34.39 -15.39 -3.17
CA THR A 688 35.80 -15.65 -3.51
C THR A 688 36.05 -17.12 -3.84
N GLY A 689 35.44 -18.06 -3.10
CA GLY A 689 35.55 -19.51 -3.35
C GLY A 689 34.81 -19.99 -4.61
N PHE A 690 33.85 -19.21 -5.12
CA PHE A 690 33.16 -19.47 -6.40
C PHE A 690 33.85 -18.78 -7.59
N LEU A 691 34.26 -17.52 -7.43
CA LEU A 691 34.98 -16.75 -8.44
C LEU A 691 36.40 -17.28 -8.67
N GLY A 692 37.11 -17.70 -7.62
CA GLY A 692 38.54 -18.03 -7.64
C GLY A 692 39.47 -16.82 -7.44
N ARG A 693 38.86 -15.66 -7.14
CA ARG A 693 39.46 -14.36 -6.81
C ARG A 693 38.43 -13.55 -6.04
N GLU A 694 38.81 -12.44 -5.41
CA GLU A 694 37.85 -11.49 -4.86
C GLU A 694 36.94 -10.90 -5.97
N PRO A 695 35.70 -10.48 -5.64
CA PRO A 695 34.82 -9.77 -6.58
C PRO A 695 35.42 -8.46 -7.11
N SER A 696 35.04 -8.06 -8.32
CA SER A 696 35.58 -6.86 -8.99
C SER A 696 34.47 -5.98 -9.56
N ILE A 697 34.67 -4.66 -9.49
CA ILE A 697 33.74 -3.68 -10.08
C ILE A 697 33.76 -3.67 -11.62
N GLN A 698 34.81 -4.22 -12.26
CA GLN A 698 35.09 -4.01 -13.68
C GLN A 698 33.94 -4.45 -14.59
N ALA A 699 33.37 -5.64 -14.36
CA ALA A 699 32.26 -6.17 -15.17
C ALA A 699 31.01 -5.27 -15.15
N PHE A 700 30.75 -4.61 -14.03
CA PHE A 700 29.67 -3.64 -13.90
C PHE A 700 29.99 -2.36 -14.69
N ILE A 701 31.18 -1.79 -14.52
CA ILE A 701 31.64 -0.59 -15.26
C ILE A 701 31.62 -0.83 -16.78
N ASP A 702 32.09 -1.99 -17.23
CA ASP A 702 32.04 -2.41 -18.63
C ASP A 702 30.60 -2.48 -19.14
N SER A 703 29.67 -3.05 -18.35
CA SER A 703 28.25 -3.18 -18.73
C SER A 703 27.58 -1.81 -18.94
N LYS A 704 27.76 -0.84 -18.03
CA LYS A 704 27.22 0.52 -18.18
C LYS A 704 27.91 1.25 -19.35
N SER A 705 29.18 0.96 -19.61
CA SER A 705 29.95 1.51 -20.74
C SER A 705 29.53 0.98 -22.12
N GLN A 706 28.74 -0.11 -22.21
CA GLN A 706 28.26 -0.63 -23.50
C GLN A 706 27.40 0.40 -24.25
N TYR A 707 26.64 1.24 -23.54
CA TYR A 707 25.81 2.28 -24.17
C TYR A 707 26.66 3.32 -24.91
N ARG A 708 27.81 3.74 -24.36
CA ARG A 708 28.80 4.62 -25.04
C ARG A 708 29.27 4.02 -26.37
N LEU A 709 29.53 2.71 -26.41
CA LEU A 709 29.94 1.98 -27.61
C LEU A 709 28.83 1.83 -28.67
N ILE A 710 27.56 1.96 -28.26
CA ILE A 710 26.39 1.95 -29.15
C ILE A 710 26.15 3.36 -29.71
N LEU A 711 26.18 4.40 -28.88
CA LEU A 711 26.04 5.80 -29.29
C LEU A 711 27.04 6.18 -30.39
N ASN A 712 28.30 5.74 -30.26
CA ASN A 712 29.36 5.98 -31.25
C ASN A 712 29.15 5.26 -32.59
N LYS A 713 28.17 4.36 -32.71
CA LYS A 713 27.85 3.60 -33.94
C LYS A 713 26.58 4.08 -34.65
N LEU A 714 25.86 5.07 -34.11
CA LEU A 714 24.66 5.63 -34.73
C LEU A 714 25.03 6.64 -35.84
N PRO A 715 24.48 6.52 -37.07
CA PRO A 715 24.80 7.45 -38.14
C PRO A 715 24.17 8.82 -37.88
N ARG A 716 25.02 9.85 -37.72
CA ARG A 716 24.61 11.26 -37.59
C ARG A 716 23.92 11.73 -38.89
N LYS A 717 22.58 11.66 -38.93
CA LYS A 717 21.77 12.25 -40.02
C LYS A 717 21.94 13.76 -40.05
N SER A 718 22.71 14.26 -41.01
CA SER A 718 22.80 15.70 -41.33
C SER A 718 21.56 16.15 -42.10
N SER A 719 20.70 16.95 -41.48
CA SER A 719 19.56 17.59 -42.14
C SER A 719 20.06 18.72 -43.06
N SER A 720 20.05 18.50 -44.36
CA SER A 720 20.52 19.48 -45.35
C SER A 720 19.61 20.72 -45.43
N LYS A 721 20.19 21.91 -45.29
CA LYS A 721 19.59 23.16 -45.81
C LYS A 721 20.37 23.62 -47.04
N LYS A 722 19.68 23.62 -48.18
CA LYS A 722 19.92 24.58 -49.28
C LYS A 722 19.04 25.80 -49.02
N ALA A 723 19.33 27.00 -49.52
CA ALA A 723 20.60 27.64 -49.88
C ALA A 723 20.27 29.09 -50.26
N GLU A 724 21.04 30.07 -49.80
CA GLU A 724 21.03 31.41 -50.39
C GLU A 724 22.47 31.87 -50.67
N ASN A 725 22.69 32.42 -51.87
CA ASN A 725 23.92 33.11 -52.26
C ASN A 725 23.91 34.53 -51.62
N ARG A 726 25.00 35.27 -51.40
CA ARG A 726 26.18 35.61 -52.22
C ARG A 726 27.20 36.33 -51.29
N ASP A 727 28.48 36.62 -51.58
CA ASP A 727 29.49 36.29 -52.62
C ASP A 727 30.88 36.63 -52.01
N THR A 728 31.99 36.48 -52.74
CA THR A 728 33.37 37.02 -52.47
C THR A 728 34.15 36.47 -51.24
N LEU A 729 35.48 36.30 -51.26
CA LEU A 729 36.46 35.99 -52.34
C LEU A 729 37.80 35.50 -51.71
N TYR A 730 38.72 35.01 -52.54
CA TYR A 730 40.14 34.67 -52.28
C TYR A 730 40.50 33.39 -51.49
N SER A 731 41.00 32.41 -52.27
CA SER A 731 42.31 31.72 -52.13
C SER A 731 43.13 31.88 -50.82
N ASN A 732 43.83 30.85 -50.32
CA ASN A 732 44.63 29.92 -51.13
C ASN A 732 44.85 28.50 -50.52
N ALA A 733 45.46 27.64 -51.34
CA ALA A 733 45.85 26.23 -51.09
C ALA A 733 47.05 26.10 -50.09
N PRO A 734 47.67 24.92 -49.79
CA PRO A 734 47.59 23.65 -50.54
C PRO A 734 47.78 22.27 -49.81
N THR A 735 47.23 21.20 -50.42
CA THR A 735 47.83 19.83 -50.61
C THR A 735 48.26 18.96 -49.39
N ASN A 736 48.47 17.63 -49.47
CA ASN A 736 48.29 16.55 -50.48
C ASN A 736 47.97 15.26 -49.66
N SER A 737 47.02 14.37 -49.96
CA SER A 737 46.69 13.59 -51.18
C SER A 737 47.45 12.24 -51.31
N ARG A 738 46.91 11.35 -52.16
CA ARG A 738 47.25 9.92 -52.43
C ARG A 738 46.55 8.90 -51.51
N SER A 739 46.11 7.71 -51.97
CA SER A 739 45.94 7.09 -53.32
C SER A 739 45.32 5.69 -53.14
N SER A 740 44.64 5.00 -54.08
CA SER A 740 44.09 5.32 -55.41
C SER A 740 43.33 4.08 -55.95
N ASP A 741 42.41 4.27 -56.92
CA ASP A 741 42.12 3.38 -58.07
C ASP A 741 41.52 1.95 -57.90
N LEU A 742 40.85 1.36 -58.90
CA LEU A 742 39.81 1.87 -59.84
C LEU A 742 39.09 0.73 -60.61
N GLY A 743 37.78 0.87 -60.85
CA GLY A 743 37.11 0.42 -62.09
C GLY A 743 36.61 -1.05 -62.21
N THR A 744 35.76 -1.41 -63.21
CA THR A 744 34.91 -0.57 -64.09
C THR A 744 33.83 -1.38 -64.87
N SER A 745 32.71 -0.73 -65.22
CA SER A 745 31.80 -1.04 -66.37
C SER A 745 30.81 -2.24 -66.23
N LYS A 746 29.69 -2.38 -66.98
CA LYS A 746 29.12 -1.59 -68.12
C LYS A 746 27.62 -1.89 -68.41
N SER A 747 26.89 -0.91 -69.00
CA SER A 747 25.70 -1.03 -69.90
C SER A 747 24.31 -1.49 -69.35
N GLY A 748 23.19 -1.09 -70.00
CA GLY A 748 21.81 -1.48 -69.61
C GLY A 748 20.61 -1.02 -70.49
N ASN A 749 20.07 0.18 -70.23
CA ASN A 749 19.01 0.94 -70.97
C ASN A 749 17.57 0.40 -71.21
N LEU A 750 16.57 1.16 -70.66
CA LEU A 750 15.25 1.55 -71.25
C LEU A 750 14.13 0.46 -71.42
N THR A 751 12.83 0.74 -71.70
CA THR A 751 12.08 2.00 -71.98
C THR A 751 10.62 2.04 -71.43
N THR A 752 10.15 3.25 -71.11
CA THR A 752 8.81 3.85 -70.82
C THR A 752 7.50 3.40 -71.55
N SER A 753 6.30 3.57 -70.93
CA SER A 753 5.39 4.76 -71.14
C SER A 753 3.94 4.69 -70.55
N PHE A 754 3.36 5.89 -70.35
CA PHE A 754 2.12 6.36 -69.64
C PHE A 754 0.80 6.39 -70.49
N PRO A 755 -0.34 7.07 -70.13
CA PRO A 755 -1.21 7.04 -68.91
C PRO A 755 -2.74 6.70 -69.15
N PRO A 756 -3.80 7.55 -68.89
CA PRO A 756 -4.81 7.34 -67.81
C PRO A 756 -6.33 7.41 -68.21
N GLY A 757 -7.27 7.23 -67.26
CA GLY A 757 -8.71 7.60 -67.44
C GLY A 757 -9.70 7.17 -66.33
N ASN A 758 -10.78 7.94 -66.12
CA ASN A 758 -11.88 7.70 -65.14
C ASN A 758 -13.18 7.24 -65.82
N SER A 759 -14.06 6.50 -65.11
CA SER A 759 -15.53 6.78 -64.98
C SER A 759 -16.33 5.66 -64.23
N VAL A 760 -17.60 5.95 -63.93
CA VAL A 760 -18.58 5.25 -63.04
C VAL A 760 -19.95 5.32 -63.78
N PRO A 761 -20.86 4.30 -63.83
CA PRO A 761 -21.92 4.17 -62.79
C PRO A 761 -22.69 2.82 -62.57
N ASP A 762 -23.28 2.72 -61.38
CA ASP A 762 -24.63 2.23 -60.96
C ASP A 762 -25.33 0.92 -61.43
N ALA A 763 -25.58 0.07 -60.42
CA ALA A 763 -26.92 -0.35 -59.91
C ALA A 763 -27.69 -1.62 -60.41
N VAL A 764 -28.64 -2.00 -59.53
CA VAL A 764 -29.85 -2.87 -59.66
C VAL A 764 -29.81 -4.33 -59.17
N LYS A 765 -30.73 -4.56 -58.23
CA LYS A 765 -31.20 -5.77 -57.50
C LYS A 765 -31.45 -7.05 -58.32
N SER A 766 -31.38 -8.20 -57.66
CA SER A 766 -32.39 -9.29 -57.79
C SER A 766 -32.47 -10.17 -56.52
N TYR A 767 -33.57 -10.93 -56.38
CA TYR A 767 -33.91 -11.81 -55.24
C TYR A 767 -34.37 -13.18 -55.77
N SER A 768 -33.99 -14.30 -55.13
CA SER A 768 -34.85 -15.51 -55.05
C SER A 768 -34.34 -16.55 -54.03
N ASN A 769 -35.27 -17.28 -53.40
CA ASN A 769 -35.04 -18.34 -52.41
C ASN A 769 -35.17 -19.75 -53.03
N LYS A 770 -34.55 -20.78 -52.40
CA LYS A 770 -35.29 -21.91 -51.77
C LYS A 770 -34.41 -23.00 -51.11
N ASN A 771 -34.91 -23.49 -49.96
CA ASN A 771 -34.85 -24.85 -49.37
C ASN A 771 -33.47 -25.54 -49.19
N VAL A 772 -32.96 -25.93 -48.01
CA VAL A 772 -33.48 -26.48 -46.72
C VAL A 772 -33.62 -28.02 -46.66
N ARG A 773 -32.61 -28.66 -46.03
CA ARG A 773 -32.60 -29.90 -45.19
C ARG A 773 -31.13 -30.22 -44.86
N GLY A 774 -30.70 -30.69 -43.67
CA GLY A 774 -31.39 -30.85 -42.38
C GLY A 774 -30.60 -31.79 -41.44
N ALA A 775 -30.56 -31.50 -40.13
CA ALA A 775 -29.82 -32.20 -39.06
C ALA A 775 -28.26 -32.02 -39.09
N ASN A 776 -27.52 -32.09 -37.97
CA ASN A 776 -27.89 -32.48 -36.60
C ASN A 776 -27.27 -31.56 -35.51
N LEU A 777 -27.77 -31.61 -34.28
CA LEU A 777 -27.57 -30.59 -33.23
C LEU A 777 -26.44 -30.88 -32.21
N LYS A 778 -25.90 -29.80 -31.61
CA LYS A 778 -25.18 -29.79 -30.31
C LYS A 778 -25.68 -28.63 -29.43
N PRO A 779 -25.52 -28.66 -28.08
CA PRO A 779 -26.25 -27.77 -27.18
C PRO A 779 -25.55 -26.43 -26.92
N ASN A 780 -26.32 -25.35 -27.04
CA ASN A 780 -26.20 -24.01 -26.42
C ASN A 780 -24.85 -23.60 -25.79
N GLY A 781 -23.98 -23.02 -26.61
CA GLY A 781 -23.25 -21.80 -26.23
C GLY A 781 -23.98 -20.59 -26.83
N PHE A 782 -24.11 -19.48 -26.10
CA PHE A 782 -24.74 -18.26 -26.63
C PHE A 782 -23.77 -17.53 -27.57
N VAL A 783 -23.83 -17.86 -28.86
CA VAL A 783 -23.07 -17.16 -29.91
C VAL A 783 -23.72 -15.82 -30.21
N LEU A 784 -22.95 -14.73 -30.12
CA LEU A 784 -23.37 -13.41 -30.62
C LEU A 784 -23.44 -13.44 -32.16
N SER A 785 -24.64 -13.64 -32.69
CA SER A 785 -24.92 -13.54 -34.13
C SER A 785 -26.29 -12.90 -34.39
N SER A 786 -26.38 -11.63 -34.00
CA SER A 786 -27.40 -10.68 -34.47
C SER A 786 -26.76 -9.30 -34.45
N SER A 787 -26.86 -8.55 -35.54
CA SER A 787 -26.35 -7.18 -35.64
C SER A 787 -27.03 -6.27 -34.60
N TYR A 788 -26.25 -5.45 -33.90
CA TYR A 788 -26.75 -4.50 -32.91
C TYR A 788 -27.32 -3.26 -33.60
N GLU A 789 -28.52 -3.42 -34.18
CA GLU A 789 -29.17 -2.42 -35.02
C GLU A 789 -30.10 -1.48 -34.24
N ALA A 790 -30.31 -0.28 -34.78
CA ALA A 790 -31.15 0.74 -34.18
C ALA A 790 -32.64 0.41 -34.36
N LEU A 791 -33.39 0.38 -33.27
CA LEU A 791 -34.85 0.21 -33.27
C LEU A 791 -35.56 1.55 -33.52
N PRO A 792 -36.68 1.58 -34.27
CA PRO A 792 -37.41 2.81 -34.62
C PRO A 792 -37.85 3.60 -33.38
N GLY A 793 -38.06 4.91 -33.54
CA GLY A 793 -38.37 5.83 -32.44
C GLY A 793 -39.80 5.71 -31.93
N PHE A 794 -40.02 6.11 -30.67
CA PHE A 794 -41.36 6.15 -30.06
C PHE A 794 -42.34 7.17 -30.70
N ARG A 795 -41.88 7.99 -31.65
CA ARG A 795 -42.72 8.93 -32.42
C ARG A 795 -43.30 8.28 -33.68
N ASP A 796 -42.62 7.28 -34.23
CA ASP A 796 -42.85 6.75 -35.57
C ASP A 796 -43.77 5.51 -35.56
N VAL A 797 -44.30 5.16 -34.39
CA VAL A 797 -44.98 3.89 -34.09
C VAL A 797 -46.31 4.14 -33.36
N PRO A 798 -47.42 3.45 -33.70
CA PRO A 798 -48.72 3.65 -33.06
C PRO A 798 -48.72 3.37 -31.55
N ASN A 799 -49.57 4.09 -30.80
CA ASN A 799 -49.60 3.99 -29.32
C ASN A 799 -49.81 2.56 -28.78
N ALA A 800 -50.54 1.70 -29.50
CA ALA A 800 -50.74 0.29 -29.12
C ALA A 800 -49.43 -0.53 -29.13
N GLU A 801 -48.50 -0.22 -30.03
CA GLU A 801 -47.25 -0.97 -30.19
C GLU A 801 -46.13 -0.48 -29.26
N LYS A 802 -46.23 0.75 -28.74
CA LYS A 802 -45.16 1.40 -27.95
C LYS A 802 -44.73 0.60 -26.72
N GLN A 803 -45.64 -0.11 -26.04
CA GLN A 803 -45.24 -0.98 -24.91
C GLN A 803 -44.39 -2.17 -25.38
N SER A 804 -44.68 -2.76 -26.54
CA SER A 804 -43.87 -3.84 -27.11
C SER A 804 -42.49 -3.34 -27.59
N LEU A 805 -42.45 -2.13 -28.16
CA LEU A 805 -41.22 -1.45 -28.57
C LEU A 805 -40.35 -1.08 -27.36
N PHE A 806 -40.96 -0.65 -26.25
CA PHE A 806 -40.27 -0.37 -25.00
C PHE A 806 -39.55 -1.63 -24.47
N ILE A 807 -40.24 -2.77 -24.39
CA ILE A 807 -39.63 -4.03 -23.96
C ILE A 807 -38.48 -4.45 -24.90
N LYS A 808 -38.62 -4.28 -26.22
CA LYS A 808 -37.53 -4.53 -27.19
C LYS A 808 -36.33 -3.61 -26.97
N LYS A 809 -36.54 -2.30 -26.79
CA LYS A 809 -35.47 -1.32 -26.52
C LYS A 809 -34.78 -1.59 -25.18
N VAL A 810 -35.53 -1.92 -24.13
CA VAL A 810 -34.98 -2.35 -22.82
C VAL A 810 -34.13 -3.61 -22.97
N SER A 811 -34.60 -4.63 -23.70
CA SER A 811 -33.82 -5.85 -23.96
C SER A 811 -32.54 -5.59 -24.76
N LEU A 812 -32.54 -4.61 -25.67
CA LEU A 812 -31.35 -4.19 -26.42
C LEU A 812 -30.31 -3.52 -25.48
N CYS A 813 -30.77 -2.71 -24.53
CA CYS A 813 -29.94 -2.05 -23.52
C CYS A 813 -29.37 -3.00 -22.44
N CYS A 814 -29.86 -4.24 -22.35
CA CYS A 814 -29.27 -5.27 -21.47
C CYS A 814 -27.87 -5.75 -21.92
N VAL A 815 -27.46 -5.48 -23.16
CA VAL A 815 -26.10 -5.82 -23.65
C VAL A 815 -25.09 -4.87 -23.00
N VAL A 816 -24.21 -5.41 -22.16
CA VAL A 816 -23.07 -4.68 -21.57
C VAL A 816 -21.95 -4.61 -22.61
N PHE A 817 -21.32 -3.44 -22.73
CA PHE A 817 -20.13 -3.24 -23.56
C PHE A 817 -18.92 -2.99 -22.66
N ASP A 818 -17.74 -3.38 -23.11
CA ASP A 818 -16.48 -2.95 -22.50
C ASP A 818 -16.19 -1.49 -22.91
N PHE A 819 -15.95 -0.62 -21.91
CA PHE A 819 -15.65 0.80 -22.08
C PHE A 819 -14.17 1.14 -21.80
N THR A 820 -13.34 0.17 -21.42
CA THR A 820 -11.88 0.40 -21.24
C THR A 820 -11.19 0.75 -22.57
N ASP A 821 -11.74 0.28 -23.69
CA ASP A 821 -11.36 0.69 -25.04
C ASP A 821 -12.47 1.57 -25.66
N PRO A 822 -12.26 2.88 -25.84
CA PRO A 822 -13.26 3.77 -26.43
C PRO A 822 -13.42 3.56 -27.95
N THR A 823 -12.46 2.92 -28.64
CA THR A 823 -12.47 2.74 -30.10
C THR A 823 -13.30 1.54 -30.55
N LYS A 824 -13.42 0.50 -29.71
CA LYS A 824 -14.24 -0.68 -30.00
C LYS A 824 -15.73 -0.38 -29.87
N HIS A 825 -16.52 -0.91 -30.81
CA HIS A 825 -17.99 -0.87 -30.81
C HIS A 825 -18.60 0.55 -30.74
N LEU A 826 -17.93 1.56 -31.33
CA LEU A 826 -18.39 2.96 -31.33
C LEU A 826 -19.84 3.14 -31.81
N LYS A 827 -20.24 2.45 -32.88
CA LYS A 827 -21.58 2.55 -33.46
C LYS A 827 -22.64 1.93 -32.56
N GLU A 828 -22.33 0.76 -31.99
CA GLU A 828 -23.22 -0.02 -31.12
C GLU A 828 -23.38 0.66 -29.75
N LYS A 829 -22.28 1.20 -29.20
CA LYS A 829 -22.30 2.06 -28.00
C LYS A 829 -23.19 3.27 -28.23
N GLU A 830 -23.07 3.98 -29.36
CA GLU A 830 -23.93 5.14 -29.63
C GLU A 830 -25.40 4.78 -29.83
N ILE A 831 -25.71 3.67 -30.53
CA ILE A 831 -27.07 3.12 -30.64
C ILE A 831 -27.65 2.82 -29.25
N LYS A 832 -26.85 2.26 -28.33
CA LYS A 832 -27.27 2.02 -26.94
C LYS A 832 -27.56 3.34 -26.21
N ARG A 833 -26.68 4.35 -26.36
CA ARG A 833 -26.81 5.66 -25.70
C ARG A 833 -28.10 6.37 -26.13
N GLN A 834 -28.34 6.44 -27.43
CA GLN A 834 -29.57 7.03 -28.00
C GLN A 834 -30.82 6.25 -27.58
N THR A 835 -30.77 4.90 -27.56
CA THR A 835 -31.89 4.07 -27.10
C THR A 835 -32.21 4.30 -25.62
N LEU A 836 -31.19 4.45 -24.76
CA LEU A 836 -31.38 4.78 -23.34
C LEU A 836 -32.04 6.15 -23.15
N LEU A 837 -31.65 7.17 -23.93
CA LEU A 837 -32.26 8.50 -23.86
C LEU A 837 -33.75 8.47 -24.26
N GLU A 838 -34.12 7.69 -25.28
CA GLU A 838 -35.52 7.50 -25.66
C GLU A 838 -36.35 6.78 -24.58
N LEU A 839 -35.75 5.84 -23.84
CA LEU A 839 -36.40 5.19 -22.70
C LEU A 839 -36.63 6.18 -21.55
N VAL A 840 -35.68 7.09 -21.28
CA VAL A 840 -35.83 8.16 -20.28
C VAL A 840 -36.95 9.14 -20.66
N ASP A 841 -37.02 9.56 -21.93
CA ASP A 841 -38.09 10.44 -22.42
C ASP A 841 -39.47 9.77 -22.31
N TYR A 842 -39.56 8.48 -22.64
CA TYR A 842 -40.79 7.68 -22.52
C TYR A 842 -41.25 7.55 -21.06
N VAL A 843 -40.36 7.18 -20.13
CA VAL A 843 -40.68 7.05 -18.70
C VAL A 843 -41.06 8.40 -18.09
N THR A 844 -40.45 9.50 -18.55
CA THR A 844 -40.76 10.86 -18.09
C THR A 844 -42.11 11.37 -18.59
N LYS A 845 -42.57 10.92 -19.77
CA LYS A 845 -43.84 11.31 -20.41
C LYS A 845 -44.95 10.25 -20.29
N ALA A 846 -44.79 9.29 -19.38
CA ALA A 846 -45.73 8.19 -19.19
C ALA A 846 -47.02 8.66 -18.48
N ASN A 847 -48.08 8.91 -19.26
CA ASN A 847 -49.40 9.29 -18.74
C ASN A 847 -50.25 8.08 -18.29
N GLY A 848 -49.63 7.05 -17.71
CA GLY A 848 -50.34 5.87 -17.23
C GLY A 848 -49.44 4.76 -16.69
N LYS A 849 -50.00 3.98 -15.75
CA LYS A 849 -49.33 2.91 -14.99
C LYS A 849 -48.50 1.95 -15.83
N PHE A 850 -47.26 1.73 -15.38
CA PHE A 850 -46.39 0.69 -15.92
C PHE A 850 -46.97 -0.71 -15.64
N SER A 851 -46.92 -1.60 -16.62
CA SER A 851 -47.34 -3.01 -16.46
C SER A 851 -46.27 -3.83 -15.74
N GLU A 852 -46.66 -4.93 -15.10
CA GLU A 852 -45.75 -5.77 -14.30
C GLU A 852 -44.58 -6.33 -15.13
N ALA A 853 -44.82 -6.75 -16.37
CA ALA A 853 -43.78 -7.18 -17.31
C ALA A 853 -42.79 -6.05 -17.68
N LEU A 854 -43.27 -4.80 -17.77
CA LEU A 854 -42.43 -3.63 -18.07
C LEU A 854 -41.55 -3.28 -16.86
N MET A 855 -42.10 -3.32 -15.64
CA MET A 855 -41.32 -3.15 -14.41
C MET A 855 -40.20 -4.21 -14.29
N GLN A 856 -40.53 -5.48 -14.58
CA GLN A 856 -39.60 -6.60 -14.49
C GLN A 856 -38.38 -6.42 -15.43
N GLU A 857 -38.63 -6.17 -16.72
CA GLU A 857 -37.54 -6.01 -17.69
C GLU A 857 -36.74 -4.71 -17.47
N LEU A 858 -37.38 -3.63 -17.01
CA LEU A 858 -36.68 -2.39 -16.64
C LEU A 858 -35.71 -2.63 -15.47
N VAL A 859 -36.17 -3.23 -14.37
CA VAL A 859 -35.31 -3.53 -13.20
C VAL A 859 -34.19 -4.50 -13.55
N LYS A 860 -34.45 -5.48 -14.43
CA LYS A 860 -33.45 -6.40 -14.97
C LYS A 860 -32.38 -5.69 -15.82
N MET A 861 -32.77 -4.77 -16.71
CA MET A 861 -31.84 -3.97 -17.52
C MET A 861 -30.96 -3.07 -16.65
N VAL A 862 -31.57 -2.38 -15.68
CA VAL A 862 -30.87 -1.59 -14.66
C VAL A 862 -29.87 -2.48 -13.90
N SER A 863 -30.31 -3.65 -13.42
CA SER A 863 -29.46 -4.60 -12.68
C SER A 863 -28.27 -5.10 -13.50
N ALA A 864 -28.44 -5.31 -14.81
CA ALA A 864 -27.39 -5.76 -15.72
C ALA A 864 -26.37 -4.68 -16.06
N ASN A 865 -26.71 -3.40 -15.89
CA ASN A 865 -25.84 -2.27 -16.24
C ASN A 865 -25.16 -1.63 -15.03
N LEU A 866 -25.82 -1.54 -13.87
CA LEU A 866 -25.29 -0.85 -12.70
C LEU A 866 -24.47 -1.75 -11.77
N PHE A 867 -24.97 -2.96 -11.47
CA PHE A 867 -24.41 -3.82 -10.43
C PHE A 867 -23.14 -4.54 -10.89
N ARG A 868 -22.01 -3.85 -10.74
CA ARG A 868 -20.65 -4.34 -10.96
C ARG A 868 -19.89 -4.51 -9.63
N VAL A 869 -18.76 -5.20 -9.68
CA VAL A 869 -17.86 -5.37 -8.53
C VAL A 869 -16.72 -4.37 -8.69
N PHE A 870 -16.47 -3.54 -7.68
CA PHE A 870 -15.31 -2.64 -7.67
C PHE A 870 -14.02 -3.41 -7.38
N THR A 871 -12.91 -2.93 -7.93
CA THR A 871 -11.58 -3.45 -7.62
C THR A 871 -11.26 -3.10 -6.16
N PRO A 872 -10.83 -4.05 -5.31
CA PRO A 872 -10.45 -3.74 -3.94
C PRO A 872 -9.18 -2.88 -3.91
N GLN A 873 -9.26 -1.69 -3.32
CA GLN A 873 -8.14 -0.74 -3.24
C GLN A 873 -6.96 -1.31 -2.41
N PRO A 874 -5.70 -0.90 -2.70
CA PRO A 874 -4.53 -1.56 -2.14
C PRO A 874 -4.20 -1.09 -0.72
N ARG A 875 -3.98 -2.02 0.23
CA ARG A 875 -3.42 -1.73 1.57
C ARG A 875 -1.88 -1.69 1.57
N GLU A 876 -1.35 -0.73 0.80
CA GLU A 876 -0.03 -0.07 0.93
C GLU A 876 1.19 -0.84 1.51
N ASN A 877 2.20 -1.10 0.67
CA ASN A 877 3.63 -1.12 1.05
C ASN A 877 4.62 -1.13 -0.16
N LYS A 878 4.49 -0.21 -1.14
CA LYS A 878 5.24 -0.28 -2.43
C LYS A 878 6.77 -0.24 -2.27
N VAL A 879 7.42 -1.38 -2.54
CA VAL A 879 8.87 -1.48 -2.80
C VAL A 879 9.12 -1.54 -4.32
N ALA A 880 8.95 -0.42 -5.01
CA ALA A 880 9.52 -0.11 -6.34
C ALA A 880 8.98 1.25 -6.80
N ASP A 881 9.88 2.25 -6.89
CA ASP A 881 9.58 3.68 -6.96
C ASP A 881 8.70 4.19 -5.81
N GLY A 882 8.93 5.45 -5.40
CA GLY A 882 7.97 6.12 -4.54
C GLY A 882 6.68 6.47 -5.30
N PHE A 883 5.69 7.12 -4.69
CA PHE A 883 5.66 7.68 -3.35
C PHE A 883 4.42 7.14 -2.60
N ASP A 884 4.31 7.49 -1.31
CA ASP A 884 3.18 8.25 -0.72
C ASP A 884 1.77 8.11 -1.36
N LEU A 885 0.79 7.80 -0.50
CA LEU A 885 -0.34 6.91 -0.81
C LEU A 885 -1.73 7.39 -0.33
N GLU A 886 -1.85 8.51 0.41
CA GLU A 886 -3.16 9.04 0.85
C GLU A 886 -3.85 9.98 -0.18
N GLU A 887 -3.37 10.08 -1.44
CA GLU A 887 -4.18 10.60 -2.57
C GLU A 887 -4.25 9.58 -3.72
N GLU A 888 -5.32 8.80 -3.71
CA GLU A 888 -5.78 7.99 -4.85
C GLU A 888 -6.84 8.86 -5.57
N GLU A 889 -6.47 9.44 -6.73
CA GLU A 889 -7.35 10.37 -7.45
C GLU A 889 -8.65 9.66 -7.89
N PRO A 890 -9.86 10.18 -7.60
CA PRO A 890 -11.10 9.40 -7.74
C PRO A 890 -11.34 8.90 -9.17
N SER A 891 -11.28 7.58 -9.40
CA SER A 891 -11.38 7.06 -10.76
C SER A 891 -12.78 7.27 -11.36
N MET A 892 -12.79 7.90 -12.53
CA MET A 892 -13.99 8.26 -13.28
C MET A 892 -14.39 7.10 -14.19
N ASP A 893 -15.60 6.55 -14.05
CA ASP A 893 -15.98 5.34 -14.78
C ASP A 893 -16.05 5.59 -16.30
N PRO A 894 -15.31 4.84 -17.16
CA PRO A 894 -15.35 5.03 -18.61
C PRO A 894 -16.72 4.77 -19.24
N ALA A 895 -17.60 4.01 -18.59
CA ALA A 895 -18.97 3.77 -19.00
C ALA A 895 -19.94 4.89 -18.58
N TRP A 896 -19.47 5.96 -17.91
CA TRP A 896 -20.31 7.03 -17.38
C TRP A 896 -21.35 7.61 -18.37
N PRO A 897 -21.03 7.88 -19.66
CA PRO A 897 -22.02 8.39 -20.63
C PRO A 897 -23.23 7.47 -20.86
N HIS A 898 -23.16 6.21 -20.43
CA HIS A 898 -24.26 5.25 -20.44
C HIS A 898 -24.82 5.03 -19.03
N LEU A 899 -23.96 4.87 -18.02
CA LEU A 899 -24.37 4.69 -16.62
C LEU A 899 -25.25 5.86 -16.15
N GLN A 900 -24.88 7.11 -16.47
CA GLN A 900 -25.67 8.30 -16.15
C GLN A 900 -27.12 8.19 -16.64
N VAL A 901 -27.33 7.66 -17.86
CA VAL A 901 -28.66 7.53 -18.45
C VAL A 901 -29.45 6.37 -17.85
N VAL A 902 -28.77 5.29 -17.42
CA VAL A 902 -29.40 4.19 -16.65
C VAL A 902 -29.79 4.66 -15.24
N TYR A 903 -28.96 5.47 -14.59
CA TYR A 903 -29.26 6.10 -13.31
C TYR A 903 -30.42 7.09 -13.41
N GLU A 904 -30.43 7.96 -14.42
CA GLU A 904 -31.55 8.85 -14.71
C GLU A 904 -32.85 8.06 -14.96
N LEU A 905 -32.79 6.97 -15.73
CA LEU A 905 -33.95 6.10 -15.96
C LEU A 905 -34.49 5.48 -14.65
N LEU A 906 -33.60 4.97 -13.80
CA LEU A 906 -33.97 4.42 -12.49
C LEU A 906 -34.57 5.49 -11.58
N LEU A 907 -33.98 6.69 -11.54
CA LEU A 907 -34.47 7.82 -10.76
C LEU A 907 -35.88 8.25 -11.22
N ARG A 908 -36.10 8.41 -12.53
CA ARG A 908 -37.41 8.76 -13.11
C ARG A 908 -38.44 7.66 -12.84
N PHE A 909 -38.08 6.39 -12.98
CA PHE A 909 -38.97 5.26 -12.70
C PHE A 909 -39.36 5.18 -11.21
N VAL A 910 -38.41 5.34 -10.28
CA VAL A 910 -38.70 5.34 -8.85
C VAL A 910 -39.52 6.57 -8.45
N ALA A 911 -39.21 7.75 -8.98
CA ALA A 911 -39.92 8.99 -8.67
C ALA A 911 -41.35 9.04 -9.24
N SER A 912 -41.59 8.52 -10.45
CA SER A 912 -42.86 8.65 -11.18
C SER A 912 -44.10 8.19 -10.37
N PRO A 913 -45.20 8.98 -10.35
CA PRO A 913 -46.42 8.61 -9.64
C PRO A 913 -47.07 7.32 -10.19
N GLU A 914 -46.85 7.02 -11.47
CA GLU A 914 -47.41 5.87 -12.17
C GLU A 914 -46.78 4.51 -11.78
N THR A 915 -45.68 4.53 -11.02
CA THR A 915 -45.01 3.33 -10.51
C THR A 915 -45.67 2.84 -9.21
N ASP A 916 -46.55 1.83 -9.32
CA ASP A 916 -47.23 1.21 -8.17
C ASP A 916 -46.23 0.52 -7.22
N ALA A 917 -46.03 1.11 -6.04
CA ALA A 917 -45.13 0.61 -5.01
C ALA A 917 -45.51 -0.76 -4.42
N LYS A 918 -46.76 -1.22 -4.58
CA LYS A 918 -47.21 -2.55 -4.15
C LYS A 918 -46.72 -3.67 -5.07
N LEU A 919 -46.53 -3.36 -6.36
CA LEU A 919 -46.00 -4.28 -7.36
C LEU A 919 -44.47 -4.13 -7.49
N ALA A 920 -43.95 -2.90 -7.64
CA ALA A 920 -42.52 -2.66 -7.87
C ALA A 920 -41.60 -3.20 -6.75
N LYS A 921 -42.09 -3.30 -5.50
CA LYS A 921 -41.37 -3.95 -4.37
C LYS A 921 -41.11 -5.45 -4.53
N ARG A 922 -41.68 -6.10 -5.56
CA ARG A 922 -41.35 -7.49 -5.95
C ARG A 922 -40.00 -7.58 -6.67
N TYR A 923 -39.54 -6.46 -7.25
CA TYR A 923 -38.37 -6.36 -8.10
C TYR A 923 -37.27 -5.49 -7.48
N ILE A 924 -37.66 -4.37 -6.84
CA ILE A 924 -36.78 -3.61 -5.94
C ILE A 924 -36.87 -4.28 -4.56
N ASP A 925 -36.21 -5.44 -4.42
CA ASP A 925 -36.24 -6.27 -3.22
C ASP A 925 -35.02 -6.01 -2.30
N HIS A 926 -34.84 -6.84 -1.27
CA HIS A 926 -33.68 -6.72 -0.38
C HIS A 926 -32.33 -7.05 -1.06
N SER A 927 -32.30 -7.90 -2.10
CA SER A 927 -31.07 -8.16 -2.86
C SER A 927 -30.70 -6.98 -3.77
N PHE A 928 -31.68 -6.40 -4.45
CA PHE A 928 -31.51 -5.17 -5.24
C PHE A 928 -31.02 -4.02 -4.35
N ILE A 929 -31.61 -3.84 -3.16
CA ILE A 929 -31.25 -2.77 -2.22
C ILE A 929 -29.84 -2.98 -1.64
N LEU A 930 -29.41 -4.21 -1.36
CA LEU A 930 -28.02 -4.47 -0.96
C LEU A 930 -27.04 -4.09 -2.07
N LYS A 931 -27.26 -4.57 -3.30
CA LYS A 931 -26.38 -4.22 -4.43
C LYS A 931 -26.36 -2.72 -4.75
N LEU A 932 -27.47 -2.02 -4.53
CA LEU A 932 -27.53 -0.55 -4.65
C LEU A 932 -26.76 0.17 -3.54
N LEU A 933 -26.67 -0.44 -2.35
CA LEU A 933 -25.84 0.05 -1.23
C LEU A 933 -24.36 -0.28 -1.41
N ASP A 934 -24.03 -1.46 -1.94
CA ASP A 934 -22.66 -1.85 -2.28
C ASP A 934 -22.04 -0.86 -3.29
N LEU A 935 -22.84 -0.32 -4.22
CA LEU A 935 -22.41 0.69 -5.19
C LEU A 935 -22.01 2.05 -4.57
N PHE A 936 -22.32 2.34 -3.30
CA PHE A 936 -21.83 3.56 -2.63
C PHE A 936 -20.31 3.52 -2.40
N ASP A 937 -19.65 2.36 -2.50
CA ASP A 937 -18.18 2.27 -2.42
C ASP A 937 -17.48 2.66 -3.74
N SER A 938 -18.23 3.16 -4.74
CA SER A 938 -17.68 3.69 -6.00
C SER A 938 -16.75 4.87 -5.74
N GLU A 939 -15.63 4.94 -6.45
CA GLU A 939 -14.75 6.10 -6.45
C GLU A 939 -15.37 7.31 -7.16
N ASP A 940 -16.25 7.07 -8.15
CA ASP A 940 -16.85 8.12 -8.97
C ASP A 940 -17.88 8.94 -8.19
N PRO A 941 -17.62 10.23 -7.87
CA PRO A 941 -18.54 11.04 -7.07
C PRO A 941 -19.88 11.30 -7.79
N ARG A 942 -19.90 11.24 -9.13
CA ARG A 942 -21.12 11.45 -9.93
C ARG A 942 -22.08 10.29 -9.75
N GLU A 943 -21.55 9.07 -9.62
CA GLU A 943 -22.32 7.88 -9.31
C GLU A 943 -22.92 7.95 -7.91
N ARG A 944 -22.11 8.35 -6.91
CA ARG A 944 -22.57 8.46 -5.51
C ARG A 944 -23.68 9.49 -5.35
N GLU A 945 -23.65 10.62 -6.07
CA GLU A 945 -24.73 11.63 -6.04
C GLU A 945 -26.07 11.10 -6.61
N TYR A 946 -26.02 10.32 -7.69
CA TYR A 946 -27.20 9.64 -8.24
C TYR A 946 -27.72 8.55 -7.28
N LEU A 947 -26.83 7.72 -6.72
CA LEU A 947 -27.17 6.70 -5.73
C LEU A 947 -27.82 7.31 -4.48
N LYS A 948 -27.28 8.41 -3.96
CA LYS A 948 -27.81 9.20 -2.84
C LYS A 948 -29.25 9.60 -3.08
N THR A 949 -29.50 10.23 -4.23
CA THR A 949 -30.83 10.69 -4.64
C THR A 949 -31.80 9.52 -4.82
N ILE A 950 -31.38 8.44 -5.49
CA ILE A 950 -32.22 7.27 -5.76
C ILE A 950 -32.57 6.51 -4.48
N LEU A 951 -31.59 6.23 -3.62
CA LEU A 951 -31.80 5.52 -2.34
C LEU A 951 -32.73 6.31 -1.41
N HIS A 952 -32.61 7.65 -1.37
CA HIS A 952 -33.55 8.49 -0.62
C HIS A 952 -34.97 8.38 -1.18
N ARG A 953 -35.17 8.42 -2.51
CA ARG A 953 -36.50 8.21 -3.13
C ARG A 953 -37.05 6.80 -2.87
N VAL A 954 -36.20 5.76 -2.90
CA VAL A 954 -36.57 4.38 -2.55
C VAL A 954 -37.02 4.30 -1.09
N TYR A 955 -36.25 4.85 -0.14
CA TYR A 955 -36.60 4.88 1.28
C TYR A 955 -37.93 5.62 1.53
N GLY A 956 -38.14 6.75 0.85
CA GLY A 956 -39.39 7.50 0.89
C GLY A 956 -40.58 6.66 0.45
N LYS A 957 -40.53 6.10 -0.77
CA LYS A 957 -41.66 5.43 -1.44
C LYS A 957 -41.95 4.01 -0.93
N PHE A 958 -40.91 3.22 -0.68
CA PHE A 958 -41.04 1.80 -0.31
C PHE A 958 -40.90 1.59 1.21
N MET A 959 -41.92 2.04 1.96
CA MET A 959 -41.96 2.00 3.43
C MET A 959 -41.56 0.65 4.06
N VAL A 960 -41.87 -0.47 3.40
CA VAL A 960 -41.54 -1.82 3.85
C VAL A 960 -40.03 -2.08 3.99
N HIS A 961 -39.18 -1.43 3.19
CA HIS A 961 -37.73 -1.63 3.21
C HIS A 961 -37.00 -0.67 4.16
N ARG A 962 -37.68 0.33 4.75
CA ARG A 962 -37.05 1.29 5.69
C ARG A 962 -36.30 0.65 6.87
N PRO A 963 -36.80 -0.42 7.54
CA PRO A 963 -36.04 -1.10 8.58
C PRO A 963 -34.80 -1.83 8.04
N PHE A 964 -34.89 -2.38 6.84
CA PHE A 964 -33.80 -3.10 6.17
C PHE A 964 -32.69 -2.15 5.73
N ILE A 965 -33.03 -1.04 5.06
CA ILE A 965 -32.08 0.01 4.64
C ILE A 965 -31.31 0.56 5.84
N ARG A 966 -32.00 0.95 6.93
CA ARG A 966 -31.32 1.42 8.16
C ARG A 966 -30.37 0.36 8.74
N LYS A 967 -30.74 -0.93 8.72
CA LYS A 967 -29.88 -2.01 9.19
C LYS A 967 -28.67 -2.22 8.27
N ALA A 968 -28.85 -2.14 6.95
CA ALA A 968 -27.78 -2.32 5.98
C ALA A 968 -26.75 -1.18 6.03
N ILE A 969 -27.19 0.09 6.11
CA ILE A 969 -26.28 1.24 6.30
C ILE A 969 -25.54 1.13 7.64
N ASN A 970 -26.22 0.71 8.72
CA ASN A 970 -25.56 0.46 10.01
C ASN A 970 -24.49 -0.65 9.93
N ASN A 971 -24.75 -1.72 9.17
CA ASN A 971 -23.74 -2.76 8.91
C ASN A 971 -22.53 -2.22 8.11
N ILE A 972 -22.75 -1.33 7.13
CA ILE A 972 -21.67 -0.66 6.39
C ILE A 972 -20.82 0.20 7.34
N PHE A 973 -21.46 0.96 8.23
CA PHE A 973 -20.75 1.74 9.24
C PHE A 973 -19.96 0.85 10.22
N TYR A 974 -20.51 -0.27 10.69
CA TYR A 974 -19.75 -1.21 11.51
C TYR A 974 -18.53 -1.79 10.76
N ARG A 975 -18.70 -2.20 9.49
CA ARG A 975 -17.59 -2.67 8.64
C ARG A 975 -16.52 -1.59 8.48
N PHE A 976 -16.93 -0.34 8.24
CA PHE A 976 -16.02 0.80 8.09
C PHE A 976 -15.23 1.10 9.38
N ILE A 977 -15.90 1.18 10.54
CA ILE A 977 -15.29 1.56 11.84
C ILE A 977 -14.39 0.45 12.42
N PHE A 978 -14.68 -0.82 12.10
CA PHE A 978 -14.08 -2.00 12.75
C PHE A 978 -13.43 -3.04 11.82
N GLU A 979 -13.45 -2.87 10.49
CA GLU A 979 -12.79 -3.77 9.52
C GLU A 979 -11.98 -3.05 8.43
N THR A 980 -12.59 -2.11 7.70
CA THR A 980 -11.97 -1.55 6.47
C THR A 980 -11.19 -0.25 6.70
N GLU A 981 -11.71 0.66 7.52
CA GLU A 981 -11.24 2.07 7.72
C GLU A 981 -11.14 2.94 6.44
N LYS A 982 -11.47 2.39 5.27
CA LYS A 982 -11.71 3.08 3.99
C LYS A 982 -13.06 2.61 3.43
N HIS A 983 -13.86 3.54 2.90
CA HIS A 983 -15.11 3.32 2.17
C HIS A 983 -15.55 4.64 1.52
N ASN A 984 -15.79 4.68 0.22
CA ASN A 984 -15.91 5.96 -0.50
C ASN A 984 -17.19 6.74 -0.15
N GLY A 985 -18.35 6.07 -0.05
CA GLY A 985 -19.66 6.73 0.10
C GLY A 985 -20.17 6.98 1.52
N ILE A 986 -19.30 7.12 2.53
CA ILE A 986 -19.76 7.33 3.92
C ILE A 986 -20.49 8.68 4.08
N SER A 987 -20.03 9.72 3.39
CA SER A 987 -20.58 11.07 3.45
C SER A 987 -22.03 11.12 2.92
N GLU A 988 -22.26 10.53 1.74
CA GLU A 988 -23.56 10.48 1.08
C GLU A 988 -24.56 9.61 1.84
N LEU A 989 -24.10 8.52 2.47
CA LEU A 989 -24.92 7.70 3.37
C LEU A 989 -25.31 8.46 4.65
N LEU A 990 -24.43 9.33 5.17
CA LEU A 990 -24.76 10.21 6.30
C LEU A 990 -25.73 11.33 5.90
N GLU A 991 -25.60 11.95 4.73
CA GLU A 991 -26.55 12.96 4.25
C GLU A 991 -27.99 12.39 4.15
N ILE A 992 -28.14 11.17 3.62
CA ILE A 992 -29.41 10.44 3.59
C ILE A 992 -29.91 10.17 5.01
N LEU A 993 -29.02 9.77 5.92
CA LEU A 993 -29.37 9.53 7.32
C LEU A 993 -29.80 10.79 8.05
N GLY A 994 -29.20 11.96 7.82
CA GLY A 994 -29.62 13.23 8.41
C GLY A 994 -31.07 13.55 8.08
N SER A 995 -31.47 13.37 6.82
CA SER A 995 -32.87 13.50 6.39
C SER A 995 -33.80 12.46 7.06
N ILE A 996 -33.33 11.21 7.21
CA ILE A 996 -34.07 10.13 7.89
C ILE A 996 -34.23 10.41 9.40
N ILE A 997 -33.19 10.92 10.05
CA ILE A 997 -33.16 11.30 11.47
C ILE A 997 -34.13 12.45 11.71
N ASN A 998 -34.10 13.48 10.85
CA ASN A 998 -35.07 14.57 10.89
C ASN A 998 -36.52 14.05 10.78
N GLY A 999 -36.75 13.04 9.93
CA GLY A 999 -38.01 12.31 9.81
C GLY A 999 -38.39 11.36 10.97
N PHE A 1000 -37.61 11.25 12.04
CA PHE A 1000 -37.97 10.44 13.21
C PHE A 1000 -39.09 11.08 14.04
N ALA A 1001 -40.14 10.30 14.30
CA ALA A 1001 -41.20 10.63 15.23
C ALA A 1001 -40.69 10.69 16.68
N LEU A 1002 -41.28 11.61 17.47
CA LEU A 1002 -41.00 11.77 18.89
C LEU A 1002 -42.06 11.03 19.75
N PRO A 1003 -41.69 10.49 20.93
CA PRO A 1003 -40.33 10.40 21.47
C PRO A 1003 -39.44 9.43 20.67
N LEU A 1004 -38.13 9.70 20.65
CA LEU A 1004 -37.16 8.84 19.96
C LEU A 1004 -37.19 7.41 20.51
N LYS A 1005 -37.26 6.43 19.61
CA LYS A 1005 -37.19 5.00 19.96
C LYS A 1005 -35.80 4.62 20.45
N GLU A 1006 -35.73 3.62 21.32
CA GLU A 1006 -34.46 3.05 21.78
C GLU A 1006 -33.61 2.46 20.63
N GLU A 1007 -34.22 1.98 19.53
CA GLU A 1007 -33.46 1.61 18.31
C GLU A 1007 -32.71 2.79 17.68
N HIS A 1008 -33.19 4.03 17.84
CA HIS A 1008 -32.52 5.23 17.32
C HIS A 1008 -31.40 5.68 18.27
N LYS A 1009 -31.62 5.64 19.59
CA LYS A 1009 -30.59 5.98 20.59
C LYS A 1009 -29.43 4.99 20.55
N LEU A 1010 -29.71 3.70 20.38
CA LEU A 1010 -28.69 2.67 20.18
C LEU A 1010 -27.90 2.87 18.87
N PHE A 1011 -28.53 3.42 17.82
CA PHE A 1011 -27.83 3.77 16.58
C PHE A 1011 -26.86 4.94 16.76
N LEU A 1012 -27.28 6.02 17.44
CA LEU A 1012 -26.41 7.13 17.82
C LEU A 1012 -25.17 6.65 18.59
N VAL A 1013 -25.38 5.88 19.67
CA VAL A 1013 -24.30 5.47 20.58
C VAL A 1013 -23.37 4.40 19.99
N ARG A 1014 -23.86 3.50 19.13
CA ARG A 1014 -23.07 2.38 18.60
C ARG A 1014 -22.48 2.63 17.21
N ALA A 1015 -23.10 3.48 16.40
CA ALA A 1015 -22.69 3.72 15.01
C ALA A 1015 -22.18 5.15 14.79
N LEU A 1016 -23.01 6.17 15.06
CA LEU A 1016 -22.63 7.55 14.75
C LEU A 1016 -21.49 8.06 15.63
N ILE A 1017 -21.58 7.93 16.96
CA ILE A 1017 -20.50 8.40 17.85
C ILE A 1017 -19.16 7.69 17.54
N PRO A 1018 -19.10 6.37 17.27
CA PRO A 1018 -17.86 5.72 16.84
C PRO A 1018 -17.36 6.03 15.41
N LEU A 1019 -18.14 6.70 14.54
CA LEU A 1019 -17.62 7.19 13.23
C LEU A 1019 -16.55 8.29 13.38
N HIS A 1020 -16.36 8.85 14.57
CA HIS A 1020 -15.24 9.74 14.88
C HIS A 1020 -13.90 9.00 15.08
N LYS A 1021 -13.89 7.65 15.13
CA LYS A 1021 -12.67 6.85 15.30
C LYS A 1021 -11.71 6.87 14.08
N PRO A 1022 -12.15 6.57 12.83
CA PRO A 1022 -11.24 6.42 11.68
C PRO A 1022 -10.40 7.67 11.38
N LYS A 1023 -9.28 7.49 10.65
CA LYS A 1023 -8.38 8.59 10.27
C LYS A 1023 -9.07 9.62 9.36
N CYS A 1024 -9.71 9.13 8.29
CA CYS A 1024 -10.31 9.89 7.18
C CYS A 1024 -11.58 10.69 7.53
N LEU A 1025 -11.79 11.05 8.80
CA LEU A 1025 -12.97 11.76 9.30
C LEU A 1025 -13.30 13.03 8.50
N ALA A 1026 -12.28 13.76 8.04
CA ALA A 1026 -12.45 14.99 7.26
C ALA A 1026 -13.36 14.83 6.02
N MET A 1027 -13.41 13.64 5.39
CA MET A 1027 -14.20 13.39 4.18
C MET A 1027 -15.73 13.34 4.43
N TYR A 1028 -16.16 13.16 5.68
CA TYR A 1028 -17.58 12.98 6.04
C TYR A 1028 -17.98 13.70 7.34
N HIS A 1029 -17.08 14.50 7.92
CA HIS A 1029 -17.27 15.18 9.21
C HIS A 1029 -18.52 16.07 9.23
N GLN A 1030 -18.72 16.90 8.19
CA GLN A 1030 -19.83 17.84 8.13
C GLN A 1030 -21.20 17.12 8.16
N GLN A 1031 -21.32 16.01 7.44
CA GLN A 1031 -22.52 15.18 7.36
C GLN A 1031 -22.73 14.40 8.66
N LEU A 1032 -21.65 14.06 9.37
CA LEU A 1032 -21.70 13.41 10.68
C LEU A 1032 -22.13 14.38 11.79
N SER A 1033 -21.49 15.56 11.88
CA SER A 1033 -21.84 16.63 12.82
C SER A 1033 -23.32 16.99 12.70
N TYR A 1034 -23.80 17.19 11.46
CA TYR A 1034 -25.23 17.41 11.19
C TYR A 1034 -26.13 16.26 11.71
N CYS A 1035 -25.74 15.00 11.53
CA CYS A 1035 -26.48 13.86 12.07
C CYS A 1035 -26.49 13.83 13.62
N ILE A 1036 -25.39 14.22 14.26
CA ILE A 1036 -25.24 14.27 15.72
C ILE A 1036 -26.10 15.40 16.30
N THR A 1037 -25.98 16.62 15.77
CA THR A 1037 -26.76 17.80 16.21
C THR A 1037 -28.25 17.56 16.05
N GLN A 1038 -28.70 16.99 14.93
CA GLN A 1038 -30.12 16.63 14.71
C GLN A 1038 -30.66 15.54 15.66
N PHE A 1039 -29.80 14.79 16.35
CA PHE A 1039 -30.19 13.91 17.46
C PHE A 1039 -30.35 14.68 18.78
N VAL A 1040 -29.45 15.64 19.07
CA VAL A 1040 -29.49 16.46 20.30
C VAL A 1040 -30.69 17.40 20.30
N GLU A 1041 -31.02 18.04 19.17
CA GLU A 1041 -32.23 18.86 19.01
C GLU A 1041 -33.54 18.10 19.33
N LYS A 1042 -33.57 16.79 19.04
CA LYS A 1042 -34.77 15.94 19.19
C LYS A 1042 -34.94 15.33 20.58
N ASP A 1043 -33.85 15.17 21.34
CA ASP A 1043 -33.86 14.74 22.74
C ASP A 1043 -32.59 15.29 23.42
N CYS A 1044 -32.71 16.50 23.99
CA CYS A 1044 -31.59 17.26 24.58
C CYS A 1044 -30.79 16.47 25.63
N LYS A 1045 -31.39 15.43 26.24
CA LYS A 1045 -30.74 14.52 27.20
C LYS A 1045 -29.63 13.68 26.58
N LEU A 1046 -29.57 13.61 25.24
CA LEU A 1046 -28.50 12.94 24.52
C LEU A 1046 -27.20 13.78 24.49
N ALA A 1047 -27.24 15.08 24.80
CA ALA A 1047 -26.07 15.96 24.81
C ALA A 1047 -24.92 15.42 25.69
N ASP A 1048 -25.19 15.04 26.94
CA ASP A 1048 -24.18 14.45 27.84
C ASP A 1048 -23.57 13.16 27.25
N THR A 1049 -24.39 12.35 26.57
CA THR A 1049 -23.94 11.11 25.93
C THR A 1049 -23.07 11.38 24.68
N VAL A 1050 -23.43 12.40 23.89
CA VAL A 1050 -22.64 12.84 22.72
C VAL A 1050 -21.31 13.44 23.17
N ILE A 1051 -21.32 14.40 24.11
CA ILE A 1051 -20.10 15.08 24.59
C ILE A 1051 -19.14 14.08 25.24
N ARG A 1052 -19.62 13.15 26.08
CA ARG A 1052 -18.78 12.04 26.60
C ARG A 1052 -18.30 11.10 25.49
N GLY A 1053 -19.09 10.95 24.43
CA GLY A 1053 -18.71 10.21 23.22
C GLY A 1053 -17.51 10.85 22.51
N LEU A 1054 -17.59 12.14 22.20
CA LEU A 1054 -16.51 12.90 21.57
C LEU A 1054 -15.25 12.91 22.45
N LEU A 1055 -15.39 13.22 23.74
CA LEU A 1055 -14.26 13.19 24.69
C LEU A 1055 -13.60 11.80 24.80
N LYS A 1056 -14.35 10.70 24.62
CA LYS A 1056 -13.82 9.33 24.61
C LYS A 1056 -13.01 9.01 23.34
N TYR A 1057 -13.32 9.66 22.23
CA TYR A 1057 -12.66 9.45 20.93
C TYR A 1057 -11.75 10.63 20.51
N TRP A 1058 -11.43 11.53 21.46
CA TRP A 1058 -10.67 12.75 21.19
C TRP A 1058 -9.28 12.44 20.59
N PRO A 1059 -8.84 13.15 19.53
CA PRO A 1059 -7.53 12.90 18.92
C PRO A 1059 -6.38 13.36 19.83
N ILE A 1060 -5.33 12.53 19.96
CA ILE A 1060 -4.15 12.85 20.76
C ILE A 1060 -2.95 13.26 19.87
N THR A 1061 -2.99 12.92 18.58
CA THR A 1061 -1.83 13.02 17.67
C THR A 1061 -2.17 13.59 16.29
N ASN A 1062 -3.34 14.22 16.10
CA ASN A 1062 -3.75 14.79 14.81
C ASN A 1062 -4.52 16.10 15.05
N SER A 1063 -3.82 17.22 14.83
CA SER A 1063 -4.31 18.58 15.10
C SER A 1063 -5.49 18.98 14.21
N SER A 1064 -5.45 18.63 12.92
CA SER A 1064 -6.57 18.85 11.98
C SER A 1064 -7.85 18.20 12.47
N LYS A 1065 -7.75 16.99 13.03
CA LYS A 1065 -8.88 16.25 13.61
C LYS A 1065 -9.34 16.87 14.95
N GLU A 1066 -8.45 17.43 15.76
CA GLU A 1066 -8.86 18.21 16.94
C GLU A 1066 -9.64 19.48 16.56
N VAL A 1067 -9.24 20.19 15.50
CA VAL A 1067 -9.98 21.37 14.99
C VAL A 1067 -11.38 21.00 14.50
N LEU A 1068 -11.53 19.81 13.88
CA LEU A 1068 -12.84 19.26 13.52
C LEU A 1068 -13.69 18.96 14.77
N PHE A 1069 -13.15 18.22 15.75
CA PHE A 1069 -13.84 17.92 17.02
C PHE A 1069 -14.25 19.18 17.79
N LEU A 1070 -13.39 20.22 17.83
CA LEU A 1070 -13.71 21.51 18.44
C LEU A 1070 -14.84 22.25 17.71
N SER A 1071 -15.06 21.96 16.43
CA SER A 1071 -16.12 22.57 15.62
C SER A 1071 -17.47 21.85 15.78
N GLU A 1072 -17.49 20.52 15.74
CA GLU A 1072 -18.69 19.73 16.10
C GLU A 1072 -19.11 20.00 17.56
N LEU A 1073 -18.13 20.12 18.48
CA LEU A 1073 -18.39 20.47 19.87
C LEU A 1073 -19.09 21.82 20.02
N GLU A 1074 -18.80 22.81 19.16
CA GLU A 1074 -19.50 24.09 19.17
C GLU A 1074 -20.98 23.91 18.80
N GLU A 1075 -21.27 23.25 17.67
CA GLU A 1075 -22.64 22.94 17.21
C GLU A 1075 -23.44 22.16 18.28
N VAL A 1076 -22.83 21.16 18.90
CA VAL A 1076 -23.46 20.35 19.95
C VAL A 1076 -23.71 21.17 21.23
N LEU A 1077 -22.82 22.09 21.60
CA LEU A 1077 -23.01 22.97 22.76
C LEU A 1077 -24.10 24.02 22.53
N GLU A 1078 -24.23 24.54 21.31
CA GLU A 1078 -25.32 25.46 20.94
C GLU A 1078 -26.70 24.78 21.07
N ALA A 1079 -26.79 23.50 20.69
CA ALA A 1079 -28.00 22.69 20.90
C ALA A 1079 -28.21 22.20 22.36
N THR A 1080 -27.27 22.45 23.28
CA THR A 1080 -27.30 21.89 24.65
C THR A 1080 -28.02 22.79 25.66
N GLN A 1081 -28.87 22.18 26.49
CA GLN A 1081 -29.57 22.87 27.59
C GLN A 1081 -28.71 22.96 28.87
N PRO A 1082 -28.82 24.04 29.69
CA PRO A 1082 -27.96 24.26 30.86
C PRO A 1082 -27.93 23.12 31.88
N SER A 1083 -29.05 22.42 32.08
CA SER A 1083 -29.20 21.30 33.02
C SER A 1083 -28.47 20.02 32.59
N GLU A 1084 -28.24 19.83 31.29
CA GLU A 1084 -27.47 18.72 30.75
C GLU A 1084 -25.98 19.11 30.63
N PHE A 1085 -25.68 20.35 30.25
CA PHE A 1085 -24.33 20.92 30.27
C PHE A 1085 -23.63 20.76 31.63
N GLN A 1086 -24.36 20.97 32.73
CA GLN A 1086 -23.83 20.80 34.10
C GLN A 1086 -23.34 19.38 34.41
N ARG A 1087 -23.78 18.34 33.67
CA ARG A 1087 -23.30 16.96 33.84
C ARG A 1087 -21.95 16.72 33.17
N CYS A 1088 -21.70 17.36 32.03
CA CYS A 1088 -20.50 17.16 31.22
C CYS A 1088 -19.44 18.25 31.34
N MET A 1089 -19.75 19.43 31.93
CA MET A 1089 -18.84 20.59 31.95
C MET A 1089 -17.44 20.31 32.53
N VAL A 1090 -17.31 19.51 33.60
CA VAL A 1090 -15.99 19.25 34.24
C VAL A 1090 -15.03 18.46 33.33
N PRO A 1091 -15.38 17.27 32.81
CA PRO A 1091 -14.50 16.56 31.87
C PRO A 1091 -14.33 17.32 30.55
N LEU A 1092 -15.35 18.07 30.10
CA LEU A 1092 -15.28 18.89 28.89
C LEU A 1092 -14.24 20.01 29.01
N PHE A 1093 -14.34 20.86 30.03
CA PHE A 1093 -13.44 22.02 30.15
C PHE A 1093 -12.01 21.62 30.55
N ARG A 1094 -11.80 20.42 31.11
CA ARG A 1094 -10.46 19.83 31.22
C ARG A 1094 -9.84 19.52 29.86
N GLN A 1095 -10.62 19.03 28.88
CA GLN A 1095 -10.08 18.82 27.53
C GLN A 1095 -9.90 20.13 26.76
N ILE A 1096 -10.81 21.10 26.94
CA ILE A 1096 -10.60 22.46 26.40
C ILE A 1096 -9.32 23.07 26.98
N ALA A 1097 -9.05 22.93 28.28
CA ALA A 1097 -7.79 23.38 28.91
C ALA A 1097 -6.54 22.71 28.31
N ASN A 1098 -6.62 21.45 27.84
CA ASN A 1098 -5.55 20.79 27.11
C ASN A 1098 -5.36 21.41 25.72
N CYS A 1099 -6.45 21.58 24.95
CA CYS A 1099 -6.41 22.16 23.60
C CYS A 1099 -5.94 23.63 23.61
N LEU A 1100 -6.30 24.41 24.62
CA LEU A 1100 -5.80 25.78 24.85
C LEU A 1100 -4.27 25.83 25.04
N ASN A 1101 -3.68 24.79 25.62
CA ASN A 1101 -2.22 24.65 25.79
C ASN A 1101 -1.54 23.92 24.61
N SER A 1102 -2.26 23.63 23.52
CA SER A 1102 -1.67 22.93 22.37
C SER A 1102 -0.60 23.78 21.70
N SER A 1103 0.56 23.17 21.43
CA SER A 1103 1.65 23.81 20.67
C SER A 1103 1.26 24.10 19.22
N HIS A 1104 0.22 23.43 18.70
CA HIS A 1104 -0.30 23.63 17.35
C HIS A 1104 -1.32 24.78 17.31
N PHE A 1105 -0.93 25.93 16.77
CA PHE A 1105 -1.68 27.18 16.92
C PHE A 1105 -3.17 27.08 16.54
N GLN A 1106 -3.53 26.38 15.45
CA GLN A 1106 -4.93 26.24 15.03
C GLN A 1106 -5.83 25.54 16.06
N VAL A 1107 -5.29 24.65 16.90
CA VAL A 1107 -6.05 23.94 17.94
C VAL A 1107 -6.32 24.88 19.11
N ALA A 1108 -5.30 25.61 19.56
CA ALA A 1108 -5.44 26.60 20.63
C ALA A 1108 -6.33 27.79 20.19
N GLU A 1109 -6.17 28.26 18.94
CA GLU A 1109 -6.99 29.30 18.32
C GLU A 1109 -8.47 28.87 18.22
N ARG A 1110 -8.75 27.68 17.68
CA ARG A 1110 -10.13 27.17 17.57
C ARG A 1110 -10.79 26.96 18.93
N ALA A 1111 -10.03 26.54 19.94
CA ALA A 1111 -10.51 26.41 21.31
C ALA A 1111 -10.79 27.77 21.97
N LEU A 1112 -9.98 28.80 21.72
CA LEU A 1112 -10.24 30.17 22.18
C LEU A 1112 -11.48 30.80 21.53
N PHE A 1113 -11.77 30.47 20.27
CA PHE A 1113 -12.97 30.97 19.58
C PHE A 1113 -14.30 30.45 20.16
N LEU A 1114 -14.32 29.44 21.03
CA LEU A 1114 -15.54 29.01 21.74
C LEU A 1114 -16.15 30.13 22.61
N TRP A 1115 -15.36 31.15 22.99
CA TRP A 1115 -15.84 32.34 23.72
C TRP A 1115 -16.46 33.42 22.82
N ASN A 1116 -16.42 33.27 21.49
CA ASN A 1116 -17.10 34.18 20.55
C ASN A 1116 -18.58 33.80 20.31
N ASN A 1117 -19.01 32.62 20.79
CA ASN A 1117 -20.39 32.15 20.63
C ASN A 1117 -21.21 32.56 21.88
N ASP A 1118 -22.18 33.47 21.71
CA ASP A 1118 -22.97 34.06 22.80
C ASP A 1118 -23.64 33.01 23.70
N HIS A 1119 -24.10 31.89 23.16
CA HIS A 1119 -24.75 30.83 23.95
C HIS A 1119 -23.75 30.08 24.83
N ILE A 1120 -22.58 29.74 24.27
CA ILE A 1120 -21.50 29.07 25.00
C ILE A 1120 -20.92 30.00 26.06
N GLU A 1121 -20.73 31.28 25.76
CA GLU A 1121 -20.29 32.30 26.73
C GLU A 1121 -21.30 32.41 27.89
N ASN A 1122 -22.61 32.39 27.60
CA ASN A 1122 -23.65 32.37 28.64
C ASN A 1122 -23.65 31.08 29.47
N LEU A 1123 -23.45 29.89 28.88
CA LEU A 1123 -23.29 28.63 29.63
C LEU A 1123 -22.07 28.66 30.55
N ILE A 1124 -20.95 29.24 30.10
CA ILE A 1124 -19.73 29.45 30.89
C ILE A 1124 -19.99 30.45 32.02
N ARG A 1125 -20.59 31.60 31.73
CA ARG A 1125 -20.93 32.69 32.67
C ARG A 1125 -21.80 32.23 33.83
N GLN A 1126 -22.75 31.32 33.57
CA GLN A 1126 -23.61 30.70 34.58
C GLN A 1126 -22.85 29.71 35.48
N ASN A 1127 -21.90 28.96 34.93
CA ASN A 1127 -21.18 27.87 35.63
C ASN A 1127 -19.73 28.24 36.01
N ARG A 1128 -19.37 29.52 35.95
CA ARG A 1128 -18.01 30.06 36.09
C ARG A 1128 -17.28 29.62 37.38
N LYS A 1129 -18.01 29.39 38.48
CA LYS A 1129 -17.45 28.90 39.76
C LYS A 1129 -16.78 27.53 39.66
N VAL A 1130 -17.10 26.75 38.63
CA VAL A 1130 -16.48 25.44 38.36
C VAL A 1130 -15.55 25.50 37.15
N ILE A 1131 -15.85 26.34 36.15
CA ILE A 1131 -15.08 26.41 34.90
C ILE A 1131 -13.81 27.27 35.04
N LEU A 1132 -13.87 28.40 35.76
CA LEU A 1132 -12.74 29.32 35.89
C LEU A 1132 -11.51 28.68 36.57
N PRO A 1133 -11.63 27.91 37.67
CA PRO A 1133 -10.49 27.17 38.24
C PRO A 1133 -9.84 26.15 37.29
N ILE A 1134 -10.58 25.63 36.30
CA ILE A 1134 -10.08 24.63 35.33
C ILE A 1134 -9.35 25.32 34.17
N ILE A 1135 -9.85 26.49 33.72
CA ILE A 1135 -9.37 27.19 32.53
C ILE A 1135 -8.29 28.24 32.84
N LEU A 1136 -8.33 28.91 34.00
CA LEU A 1136 -7.35 29.95 34.35
C LEU A 1136 -5.88 29.46 34.35
N PRO A 1137 -5.53 28.26 34.87
CA PRO A 1137 -4.15 27.76 34.79
C PRO A 1137 -3.68 27.62 33.34
N ALA A 1138 -4.57 27.20 32.44
CA ALA A 1138 -4.28 27.10 31.01
C ALA A 1138 -4.09 28.47 30.36
N LEU A 1139 -4.97 29.44 30.64
CA LEU A 1139 -4.83 30.80 30.09
C LEU A 1139 -3.56 31.50 30.59
N GLU A 1140 -3.19 31.34 31.86
CA GLU A 1140 -1.94 31.86 32.42
C GLU A 1140 -0.72 31.24 31.75
N LYS A 1141 -0.68 29.90 31.63
CA LYS A 1141 0.43 29.20 30.96
C LYS A 1141 0.53 29.60 29.48
N ASN A 1142 -0.59 29.71 28.78
CA ASN A 1142 -0.63 30.06 27.37
C ASN A 1142 -0.22 31.53 27.13
N ALA A 1143 -0.68 32.46 27.97
CA ALA A 1143 -0.30 33.87 27.90
C ALA A 1143 1.18 34.15 28.24
N ARG A 1144 1.86 33.24 28.96
CA ARG A 1144 3.30 33.36 29.26
C ARG A 1144 4.21 32.68 28.22
N ASN A 1145 3.73 31.66 27.52
CA ASN A 1145 4.60 30.73 26.77
C ASN A 1145 4.20 30.43 25.32
N HIS A 1146 3.01 30.85 24.84
CA HIS A 1146 2.59 30.49 23.47
C HIS A 1146 3.28 31.36 22.42
N TRP A 1147 3.89 30.70 21.44
CA TRP A 1147 4.73 31.33 20.41
C TRP A 1147 3.94 32.14 19.37
N ASN A 1148 2.64 31.88 19.22
CA ASN A 1148 1.81 32.51 18.19
C ASN A 1148 1.10 33.77 18.72
N GLN A 1149 1.37 34.91 18.09
CA GLN A 1149 0.84 36.22 18.51
C GLN A 1149 -0.70 36.33 18.46
N ALA A 1150 -1.38 35.63 17.54
CA ALA A 1150 -2.84 35.64 17.46
C ALA A 1150 -3.45 34.85 18.62
N VAL A 1151 -2.95 33.62 18.88
CA VAL A 1151 -3.33 32.80 20.04
C VAL A 1151 -3.08 33.53 21.36
N HIS A 1152 -1.93 34.19 21.50
CA HIS A 1152 -1.61 35.02 22.67
C HIS A 1152 -2.61 36.18 22.84
N SER A 1153 -2.95 36.89 21.75
CA SER A 1153 -3.90 38.01 21.79
C SER A 1153 -5.33 37.55 22.15
N LEU A 1154 -5.78 36.41 21.60
CA LEU A 1154 -7.05 35.78 21.93
C LEU A 1154 -7.08 35.28 23.38
N THR A 1155 -5.97 34.72 23.88
CA THR A 1155 -5.82 34.28 25.28
C THR A 1155 -5.99 35.46 26.24
N LEU A 1156 -5.37 36.61 25.95
CA LEU A 1156 -5.53 37.83 26.74
C LEU A 1156 -6.98 38.36 26.70
N ASN A 1157 -7.70 38.21 25.57
CA ASN A 1157 -9.11 38.57 25.47
C ASN A 1157 -9.99 37.67 26.36
N VAL A 1158 -9.86 36.35 26.26
CA VAL A 1158 -10.63 35.40 27.10
C VAL A 1158 -10.31 35.57 28.59
N ARG A 1159 -9.04 35.81 28.93
CA ARG A 1159 -8.60 36.17 30.28
C ARG A 1159 -9.23 37.47 30.79
N LYS A 1160 -9.34 38.48 29.93
CA LYS A 1160 -10.02 39.75 30.24
C LYS A 1160 -11.51 39.52 30.52
N ILE A 1161 -12.21 38.75 29.68
CA ILE A 1161 -13.63 38.41 29.87
C ILE A 1161 -13.84 37.82 31.27
N PHE A 1162 -13.07 36.79 31.65
CA PHE A 1162 -13.21 36.18 32.98
C PHE A 1162 -12.93 37.15 34.14
N ASN A 1163 -11.97 38.06 34.01
CA ASN A 1163 -11.69 39.08 35.02
C ASN A 1163 -12.81 40.14 35.12
N GLU A 1164 -13.47 40.49 34.02
CA GLU A 1164 -14.64 41.40 34.02
C GLU A 1164 -15.93 40.71 34.50
N LEU A 1165 -16.04 39.38 34.38
CA LEU A 1165 -17.21 38.60 34.82
C LEU A 1165 -17.28 38.41 36.35
N ASP A 1166 -16.16 38.18 37.01
CA ASP A 1166 -16.12 37.93 38.47
C ASP A 1166 -14.73 38.27 39.05
N PRO A 1167 -14.43 39.56 39.31
CA PRO A 1167 -13.08 40.00 39.70
C PRO A 1167 -12.56 39.39 41.00
N GLU A 1168 -13.44 39.08 41.95
CA GLU A 1168 -13.06 38.50 43.24
C GLU A 1168 -12.68 37.02 43.06
N LEU A 1169 -13.52 36.23 42.38
CA LEU A 1169 -13.23 34.83 42.06
C LEU A 1169 -12.00 34.70 41.14
N PHE A 1170 -11.83 35.61 40.17
CA PHE A 1170 -10.65 35.62 39.30
C PHE A 1170 -9.36 35.84 40.10
N LYS A 1171 -9.37 36.76 41.07
CA LYS A 1171 -8.24 37.02 41.95
C LYS A 1171 -7.96 35.84 42.90
N GLU A 1172 -9.00 35.22 43.45
CA GLU A 1172 -8.89 34.01 44.27
C GLU A 1172 -8.25 32.85 43.48
N CYS A 1173 -8.77 32.57 42.28
CA CYS A 1173 -8.22 31.54 41.39
C CYS A 1173 -6.78 31.86 40.95
N LEU A 1174 -6.44 33.14 40.71
CA LEU A 1174 -5.07 33.53 40.31
C LEU A 1174 -4.07 33.33 41.46
N LEU A 1175 -4.47 33.62 42.70
CA LEU A 1175 -3.66 33.31 43.88
C LEU A 1175 -3.49 31.80 44.06
N GLN A 1176 -4.56 31.01 43.87
CA GLN A 1176 -4.46 29.56 43.90
C GLN A 1176 -3.52 29.03 42.80
N VAL A 1177 -3.58 29.55 41.58
CA VAL A 1177 -2.65 29.18 40.50
C VAL A 1177 -1.21 29.49 40.89
N GLN A 1178 -0.92 30.63 41.52
CA GLN A 1178 0.43 30.96 41.99
C GLN A 1178 0.90 30.06 43.14
N GLU A 1179 0.00 29.70 44.06
CA GLU A 1179 0.29 28.77 45.16
C GLU A 1179 0.54 27.34 44.64
N ASP A 1180 -0.25 26.89 43.66
CA ASP A 1180 -0.14 25.57 43.05
C ASP A 1180 1.05 25.49 42.06
N GLU A 1181 1.39 26.56 41.31
CA GLU A 1181 2.65 26.70 40.58
C GLU A 1181 3.86 26.62 41.53
N SER A 1182 3.78 27.27 42.70
CA SER A 1182 4.83 27.18 43.73
C SER A 1182 4.93 25.77 44.32
N LYS A 1183 3.81 25.09 44.57
CA LYS A 1183 3.79 23.68 45.03
C LYS A 1183 4.30 22.72 43.97
N GLU A 1184 3.97 22.90 42.69
CA GLU A 1184 4.53 22.09 41.61
C GLU A 1184 6.03 22.34 41.47
N GLY A 1185 6.48 23.60 41.59
CA GLY A 1185 7.91 23.95 41.68
C GLY A 1185 8.60 23.27 42.86
N GLU A 1186 8.03 23.32 44.07
CA GLU A 1186 8.53 22.60 45.24
C GLU A 1186 8.52 21.08 45.05
N VAL A 1187 7.47 20.50 44.46
CA VAL A 1187 7.37 19.05 44.20
C VAL A 1187 8.35 18.61 43.12
N ALA A 1188 8.60 19.43 42.10
CA ALA A 1188 9.62 19.20 41.09
C ALA A 1188 11.03 19.29 41.70
N ALA A 1189 11.35 20.37 42.43
CA ALA A 1189 12.62 20.54 43.12
C ALA A 1189 12.83 19.47 44.21
N ARG A 1190 11.77 19.00 44.87
CA ARG A 1190 11.82 17.91 45.86
C ARG A 1190 11.93 16.54 45.21
N ARG A 1191 11.36 16.32 44.02
CA ARG A 1191 11.65 15.14 43.18
C ARG A 1191 13.12 15.15 42.76
N GLU A 1192 13.60 16.25 42.20
CA GLU A 1192 14.99 16.43 41.76
C GLU A 1192 15.98 16.28 42.93
N SER A 1193 15.70 16.89 44.09
CA SER A 1193 16.49 16.73 45.32
C SER A 1193 16.44 15.30 45.85
N THR A 1194 15.29 14.62 45.78
CA THR A 1194 15.18 13.19 46.12
C THR A 1194 15.99 12.33 45.13
N TRP A 1195 16.01 12.69 43.85
CA TRP A 1195 16.77 12.00 42.81
C TRP A 1195 18.27 12.18 43.00
N LYS A 1196 18.75 13.43 43.13
CA LYS A 1196 20.14 13.76 43.49
C LYS A 1196 20.58 13.11 44.80
N ARG A 1197 19.69 13.01 45.80
CA ARG A 1197 19.97 12.28 47.04
C ARG A 1197 20.06 10.76 46.84
N LEU A 1198 19.24 10.17 45.97
CA LEU A 1198 19.33 8.75 45.62
C LEU A 1198 20.61 8.47 44.82
N GLU A 1199 20.97 9.35 43.89
CA GLU A 1199 22.25 9.33 43.14
C GLU A 1199 23.45 9.46 44.09
N GLU A 1200 23.43 10.40 45.05
CA GLU A 1200 24.47 10.53 46.09
C GLU A 1200 24.57 9.31 47.00
N VAL A 1201 23.45 8.73 47.43
CA VAL A 1201 23.44 7.53 48.28
C VAL A 1201 23.94 6.32 47.51
N ALA A 1202 23.58 6.17 46.23
CA ALA A 1202 24.13 5.16 45.35
C ALA A 1202 25.65 5.35 45.17
N ALA A 1203 26.10 6.56 44.86
CA ALA A 1203 27.53 6.88 44.69
C ALA A 1203 28.36 6.62 45.96
N LYS A 1204 27.87 7.04 47.14
CA LYS A 1204 28.56 6.86 48.41
C LYS A 1204 28.60 5.40 48.88
N LYS A 1205 27.58 4.58 48.57
CA LYS A 1205 27.56 3.14 48.93
C LYS A 1205 28.09 2.20 47.83
N ALA A 1206 28.29 2.66 46.60
CA ALA A 1206 29.04 1.92 45.58
C ALA A 1206 30.49 1.62 46.02
N ALA A 1207 31.06 2.44 46.92
CA ALA A 1207 32.35 2.21 47.56
C ALA A 1207 32.34 1.13 48.67
N SER A 1208 31.18 0.63 49.11
CA SER A 1208 31.05 -0.26 50.28
C SER A 1208 30.37 -1.61 50.00
N ASN A 1209 29.87 -1.86 48.79
CA ASN A 1209 29.42 -3.17 48.29
C ASN A 1209 28.31 -3.93 49.08
N GLU A 1210 27.53 -3.23 49.93
CA GLU A 1210 26.36 -3.81 50.62
C GLU A 1210 25.04 -3.56 49.87
N PRO A 1211 24.10 -4.53 49.84
CA PRO A 1211 22.76 -4.33 49.27
C PRO A 1211 21.87 -3.46 50.17
N VAL A 1212 20.91 -2.74 49.58
CA VAL A 1212 20.01 -1.83 50.30
C VAL A 1212 18.54 -2.19 50.06
N LEU A 1213 17.82 -2.48 51.15
CA LEU A 1213 16.35 -2.48 51.18
C LEU A 1213 15.84 -1.08 51.58
N VAL A 1214 15.16 -0.39 50.66
CA VAL A 1214 14.55 0.92 50.94
C VAL A 1214 13.09 0.73 51.36
N PHE A 1215 12.82 0.73 52.67
CA PHE A 1215 11.46 0.86 53.18
C PHE A 1215 10.96 2.30 52.98
N GLY A 1216 10.18 2.51 51.93
CA GLY A 1216 9.45 3.76 51.73
C GLY A 1216 8.44 3.97 52.87
N LYS A 1217 8.51 5.12 53.56
CA LYS A 1217 7.40 5.54 54.43
C LYS A 1217 6.16 5.77 53.56
N ALA A 1218 5.04 5.19 53.96
CA ALA A 1218 3.76 5.40 53.29
C ALA A 1218 3.41 6.90 53.27
N PRO A 1219 2.78 7.42 52.20
CA PRO A 1219 2.27 8.78 52.17
C PRO A 1219 1.16 8.95 53.23
N PRO A 1220 1.01 10.15 53.83
CA PRO A 1220 -0.10 10.42 54.73
C PRO A 1220 -1.42 10.34 53.95
N SER A 1221 -2.44 9.71 54.55
CA SER A 1221 -3.78 9.64 53.99
C SER A 1221 -4.48 10.99 54.09
N THR A 1222 -4.44 11.80 53.03
CA THR A 1222 -5.29 12.98 52.92
C THR A 1222 -6.73 12.57 52.58
N THR A 1223 -7.65 13.02 53.41
CA THR A 1223 -9.09 12.73 53.35
C THR A 1223 -9.76 13.32 52.10
N SER A 1224 -10.91 12.73 51.78
CA SER A 1224 -11.90 13.20 50.81
C SER A 1224 -12.21 14.70 50.88
N LEU A 1225 -12.24 15.33 49.70
CA LEU A 1225 -13.32 16.20 49.24
C LEU A 1225 -13.43 16.10 47.71
#